data_AF-A0A9E3S340-F1
#
_entry.id   AF-A0A9E3S340-F1
#
_cell.length_a   1.000
_cell.length_b   1.000
_cell.length_c   1.000
_cell.angle_alpha   90.00
_cell.angle_beta   90.00
_cell.angle_gamma   90.00
#
_symmetry.space_group_name_H-M   'P 1'
#
loop_
_entity.id
_entity.type
_entity.pdbx_description
1 polymer ?
#
loop_
_entity_poly.entity_id
_entity_poly.type
_entity_poly.pdbx_seq_one_letter_code
_entity_poly.pdbx_strand_id
1 'polypeptide(L)'
;GLASKEFTPGMVKAVFDELANTAPRRQFTIGIHDDLTHLSLPWDAGIRTDAAHKLQHAVFWGLGADGTVSANKNSIKIVGEATDLQAQGYFVYDSKKSGAVTVSHLRFGPAPIRSTYLVEAGMAGFVACHQPVFVERYDLLEHAKQDGVFLLNTPAAPDQVWGTLPQKMRAQIRDKRLQLWAIDAYAVAAEAGMGRRINTIMQTCFFAISGILPKDEAIAAIKHAVDKTYGRKSKRLVELNFKAIDMTLAELHQVVIPANAGIQFDEKCWTPASAGVTAIPDYVRNLTLPIYQGKGDQLPVSSFPVDGTYPLGTARYEKRNIALEIPVWDADLCTQCGKCVLVCPHTAIRARAFADEAVKDAPPTFKHVPARSKDFPAGTHISYQVAPEDCTGCGDCVEACPIHDKSNVSRRAVNMAPVGPLREQERDNFAYFLRLPEFDRSAIKHNTIPSAMLLDPLFEFSGACAGCGETPYIRLATQLFGDRMLIANATGCSSIYGGNLPSTPYTVNGAGRGPAWSNSLFEDNAEFGLGMRLSADQLMGYAQQLVKEMAGEIGGDLADALLGADQREEAALYEQRQRVALLLDKLARSSHPRAKELASVAEWLIRRSVWIIGGDGWAYDIGYGGLDHVLALPYDVNILVLDTEVYSNTGGQTSKATPTGAVAKFSAGGKATAKKDLARLASDYGHVYVATVAYGAKDTQTLRVFHEAESYPGPSLIVAYSPCIAHGYDMLYNQRQQNMAVKSGHWPLFRYDPRLKDAGSHPFKLDSAAPSQPIKAFMESETRFAMLARSHPEAAQRFLEAAQQEADQRFKMYQDMASAERNPEK
;
A
#
# COMPACT_ATOMS: atom_id res chain seq x y z
N GLY A 1 8.86 -0.34 27.61
CA GLY A 1 9.15 -1.46 26.69
C GLY A 1 7.96 -2.24 26.18
N LEU A 2 6.70 -1.83 26.42
CA LEU A 2 5.56 -2.45 25.70
C LEU A 2 5.71 -2.20 24.21
N ALA A 3 5.36 -3.21 23.38
CA ALA A 3 5.44 -3.14 21.92
C ALA A 3 6.79 -2.60 21.40
N SER A 4 7.90 -3.03 22.00
CA SER A 4 9.27 -2.60 21.64
C SER A 4 9.58 -1.12 21.85
N LYS A 5 8.82 -0.40 22.70
CA LYS A 5 9.21 0.96 23.15
C LYS A 5 10.63 0.95 23.70
N GLU A 6 11.42 1.95 23.33
CA GLU A 6 12.82 2.09 23.72
C GLU A 6 13.03 1.93 25.22
N PHE A 7 14.17 1.35 25.61
CA PHE A 7 14.58 1.21 27.00
C PHE A 7 16.09 1.47 27.13
N THR A 8 16.44 2.75 27.28
CA THR A 8 17.83 3.24 27.24
C THR A 8 18.51 3.22 28.61
N PRO A 9 19.85 3.40 28.69
CA PRO A 9 20.55 3.54 29.97
C PRO A 9 20.02 4.67 30.86
N GLY A 10 19.62 5.80 30.27
CA GLY A 10 18.98 6.90 30.99
C GLY A 10 17.67 6.49 31.67
N MET A 11 16.86 5.67 30.99
CA MET A 11 15.63 5.11 31.56
C MET A 11 15.92 4.10 32.68
N VAL A 12 16.95 3.28 32.54
CA VAL A 12 17.39 2.35 33.60
C VAL A 12 17.84 3.14 34.84
N LYS A 13 18.61 4.21 34.66
CA LYS A 13 19.03 5.07 35.77
C LYS A 13 17.82 5.69 36.48
N ALA A 14 16.83 6.19 35.74
CA ALA A 14 15.61 6.76 36.34
C ALA A 14 14.89 5.77 37.26
N VAL A 15 14.90 4.47 36.92
CA VAL A 15 14.34 3.42 37.80
C VAL A 15 15.16 3.26 39.09
N PHE A 16 16.50 3.29 39.00
CA PHE A 16 17.35 3.25 40.20
C PHE A 16 17.23 4.51 41.06
N ASP A 17 17.09 5.68 40.43
CA ASP A 17 16.87 6.94 41.13
C ASP A 17 15.53 6.92 41.88
N GLU A 18 14.47 6.38 41.26
CA GLU A 18 13.17 6.21 41.92
C GLU A 18 13.27 5.27 43.13
N LEU A 19 14.02 4.17 43.02
CA LEU A 19 14.25 3.24 44.13
C LEU A 19 15.01 3.88 45.31
N ALA A 20 15.81 4.91 45.06
CA ALA A 20 16.56 5.62 46.08
C ALA A 20 15.71 6.67 46.84
N ASN A 21 14.50 6.96 46.38
CA ASN A 21 13.59 7.90 47.05
C ASN A 21 13.11 7.34 48.41
N THR A 22 12.76 8.24 49.33
CA THR A 22 12.24 7.86 50.66
C THR A 22 10.90 7.15 50.59
N ALA A 23 10.10 7.43 49.57
CA ALA A 23 8.81 6.80 49.30
C ALA A 23 8.69 6.49 47.79
N PRO A 24 9.32 5.39 47.31
CA PRO A 24 9.33 5.06 45.90
C PRO A 24 7.92 4.69 45.41
N ARG A 25 7.60 5.09 44.19
CA ARG A 25 6.36 4.72 43.49
C ARG A 25 6.34 3.21 43.25
N ARG A 26 5.25 2.56 43.67
CA ARG A 26 5.02 1.11 43.44
C ARG A 26 4.60 0.77 42.02
N GLN A 27 3.90 1.69 41.36
CA GLN A 27 3.42 1.57 40.00
C GLN A 27 3.89 2.81 39.24
N PHE A 28 4.58 2.59 38.14
CA PHE A 28 5.07 3.65 37.27
C PHE A 28 5.20 3.12 35.83
N THR A 29 5.37 4.05 34.89
CA THR A 29 5.75 3.77 33.51
C THR A 29 7.09 4.43 33.20
N ILE A 30 7.80 3.95 32.18
CA ILE A 30 9.09 4.50 31.76
C ILE A 30 9.19 4.46 30.23
N GLY A 31 9.73 5.54 29.64
CA GLY A 31 9.86 5.68 28.18
C GLY A 31 8.61 6.24 27.47
N ILE A 32 7.65 6.78 28.21
CA ILE A 32 6.47 7.50 27.68
C ILE A 32 6.21 8.76 28.51
N HIS A 33 5.45 9.70 27.96
CA HIS A 33 4.96 10.88 28.66
C HIS A 33 3.49 10.65 29.06
N ASP A 34 3.27 10.20 30.29
CA ASP A 34 1.92 9.97 30.80
C ASP A 34 1.42 11.21 31.57
N ASP A 35 0.73 12.06 30.85
CA ASP A 35 0.12 13.30 31.34
C ASP A 35 -1.32 13.13 31.83
N LEU A 36 -1.86 11.91 31.80
CA LEU A 36 -3.20 11.59 32.29
C LEU A 36 -3.18 10.95 33.67
N THR A 37 -2.41 9.86 33.83
CA THR A 37 -2.31 9.15 35.12
C THR A 37 -1.05 9.50 35.90
N HIS A 38 -0.15 10.29 35.30
CA HIS A 38 1.08 10.80 35.91
C HIS A 38 2.00 9.69 36.46
N LEU A 39 1.93 8.49 35.88
CA LEU A 39 2.72 7.33 36.29
C LEU A 39 4.13 7.33 35.68
N SER A 40 4.38 8.12 34.63
CA SER A 40 5.68 8.13 33.96
C SER A 40 6.79 8.73 34.84
N LEU A 41 7.91 8.02 34.99
CA LEU A 41 9.13 8.56 35.59
C LEU A 41 9.87 9.48 34.60
N PRO A 42 10.41 10.63 35.02
CA PRO A 42 11.30 11.43 34.19
C PRO A 42 12.66 10.73 34.04
N TRP A 43 13.31 10.86 32.88
CA TRP A 43 14.66 10.34 32.65
C TRP A 43 15.52 11.33 31.89
N ASP A 44 16.84 11.22 32.07
CA ASP A 44 17.82 12.00 31.32
C ASP A 44 18.26 11.23 30.06
N ALA A 45 17.90 11.74 28.88
CA ALA A 45 18.24 11.16 27.60
C ALA A 45 19.71 11.37 27.18
N GLY A 46 20.49 12.15 27.93
CA GLY A 46 21.92 12.39 27.71
C GLY A 46 22.84 11.33 28.30
N ILE A 47 22.32 10.45 29.16
CA ILE A 47 23.13 9.46 29.87
C ILE A 47 23.60 8.37 28.92
N ARG A 48 24.93 8.17 28.89
CA ARG A 48 25.62 7.13 28.12
C ARG A 48 26.42 6.25 29.06
N THR A 49 26.62 5.00 28.67
CA THR A 49 27.50 4.08 29.40
C THR A 49 28.92 4.17 28.87
N ASP A 50 29.91 3.94 29.74
CA ASP A 50 31.33 3.82 29.33
C ASP A 50 31.52 2.75 28.25
N ALA A 51 30.76 1.67 28.33
CA ALA A 51 30.77 0.61 27.32
C ALA A 51 30.31 1.14 25.95
N ALA A 52 29.26 1.96 25.89
CA ALA A 52 28.77 2.53 24.64
C ALA A 52 29.78 3.51 24.01
N HIS A 53 30.51 4.28 24.81
CA HIS A 53 31.55 5.20 24.30
C HIS A 53 32.73 4.50 23.63
N LYS A 54 33.01 3.24 23.98
CA LYS A 54 34.09 2.43 23.41
C LYS A 54 33.72 1.77 22.08
N LEU A 55 32.45 1.81 21.68
CA LEU A 55 31.98 1.21 20.43
C LEU A 55 32.03 2.22 19.28
N GLN A 56 32.27 1.71 18.08
CA GLN A 56 32.03 2.43 16.84
C GLN A 56 30.56 2.24 16.46
N HIS A 57 29.84 3.33 16.21
CA HIS A 57 28.41 3.30 15.85
C HIS A 57 28.21 3.85 14.45
N ALA A 58 27.33 3.21 13.68
CA ALA A 58 26.94 3.68 12.35
C ALA A 58 25.41 3.62 12.18
N VAL A 59 24.85 4.62 11.49
CA VAL A 59 23.41 4.72 11.20
C VAL A 59 23.20 4.88 9.71
N PHE A 60 22.27 4.11 9.15
CA PHE A 60 21.97 4.14 7.71
C PHE A 60 20.48 4.34 7.49
N TRP A 61 20.15 5.38 6.74
CA TRP A 61 18.80 5.71 6.30
C TRP A 61 18.61 5.23 4.87
N GLY A 62 17.75 4.24 4.68
CA GLY A 62 17.43 3.65 3.37
C GLY A 62 15.93 3.52 3.12
N LEU A 63 15.56 3.11 1.92
CA LEU A 63 14.18 2.84 1.53
C LEU A 63 13.89 1.34 1.59
N GLY A 64 12.68 0.97 2.03
CA GLY A 64 12.18 -0.39 1.92
C GLY A 64 12.29 -0.88 0.46
N ALA A 65 13.04 -1.96 0.27
CA ALA A 65 13.40 -2.60 -1.01
C ALA A 65 14.57 -1.98 -1.82
N ASP A 66 15.32 -0.99 -1.31
CA ASP A 66 16.54 -0.49 -1.99
C ASP A 66 17.80 -1.34 -1.74
N GLY A 67 17.72 -2.31 -0.82
CA GLY A 67 18.79 -3.24 -0.49
C GLY A 67 19.73 -2.79 0.65
N THR A 68 19.49 -1.63 1.27
CA THR A 68 20.28 -1.08 2.39
C THR A 68 20.43 -2.06 3.55
N VAL A 69 19.31 -2.62 4.04
CA VAL A 69 19.30 -3.58 5.14
C VAL A 69 20.11 -4.84 4.80
N SER A 70 19.97 -5.35 3.57
CA SER A 70 20.71 -6.53 3.12
C SER A 70 22.21 -6.24 3.03
N ALA A 71 22.59 -5.07 2.53
CA ALA A 71 23.97 -4.61 2.51
C ALA A 71 24.54 -4.51 3.94
N ASN A 72 23.81 -3.91 4.87
CA ASN A 72 24.23 -3.79 6.27
C ASN A 72 24.37 -5.15 6.97
N LYS A 73 23.46 -6.10 6.75
CA LYS A 73 23.60 -7.48 7.22
C LYS A 73 24.86 -8.14 6.66
N ASN A 74 25.20 -7.87 5.40
CA ASN A 74 26.43 -8.37 4.80
C ASN A 74 27.67 -7.68 5.39
N SER A 75 27.62 -6.36 5.62
CA SER A 75 28.72 -5.61 6.25
C SER A 75 29.03 -6.13 7.65
N ILE A 76 28.01 -6.45 8.46
CA ILE A 76 28.19 -7.09 9.78
C ILE A 76 28.94 -8.42 9.64
N LYS A 77 28.57 -9.26 8.67
CA LYS A 77 29.24 -10.54 8.42
C LYS A 77 30.68 -10.34 7.98
N ILE A 78 30.93 -9.41 7.06
CA ILE A 78 32.28 -9.10 6.57
C ILE A 78 33.17 -8.65 7.74
N VAL A 79 32.73 -7.69 8.55
CA VAL A 79 33.53 -7.21 9.69
C VAL A 79 33.73 -8.32 10.74
N GLY A 80 32.69 -9.09 11.06
CA GLY A 80 32.80 -10.19 12.03
C GLY A 80 33.60 -11.41 11.56
N GLU A 81 33.69 -11.66 10.24
CA GLU A 81 34.52 -12.73 9.66
C GLU A 81 35.97 -12.26 9.40
N ALA A 82 36.20 -10.97 9.14
CA ALA A 82 37.50 -10.42 8.79
C ALA A 82 38.27 -9.78 9.97
N THR A 83 37.65 -9.61 11.14
CA THR A 83 38.26 -8.97 12.32
C THR A 83 37.87 -9.69 13.62
N ASP A 84 38.60 -9.40 14.70
CA ASP A 84 38.24 -9.84 16.06
C ASP A 84 37.13 -8.98 16.71
N LEU A 85 36.60 -7.98 15.98
CA LEU A 85 35.55 -7.10 16.49
C LEU A 85 34.24 -7.86 16.64
N GLN A 86 33.59 -7.64 17.78
CA GLN A 86 32.18 -7.96 17.95
C GLN A 86 31.34 -7.01 17.11
N ALA A 87 30.33 -7.55 16.42
CA ALA A 87 29.44 -6.80 15.55
C ALA A 87 27.98 -6.98 15.97
N GLN A 88 27.23 -5.89 16.02
CA GLN A 88 25.79 -5.88 16.31
C GLN A 88 25.07 -5.10 15.21
N GLY A 89 23.89 -5.57 14.81
CA GLY A 89 22.98 -4.83 13.95
C GLY A 89 21.55 -4.93 14.42
N TYR A 90 20.87 -3.77 14.47
CA TYR A 90 19.44 -3.66 14.67
C TYR A 90 18.84 -2.86 13.51
N PHE A 91 17.66 -3.26 13.06
CA PHE A 91 17.03 -2.70 11.85
C PHE A 91 15.61 -2.27 12.19
N VAL A 92 15.37 -0.96 12.15
CA VAL A 92 14.05 -0.38 12.27
C VAL A 92 13.43 -0.38 10.87
N TYR A 93 12.31 -1.09 10.72
CA TYR A 93 11.51 -1.10 9.52
C TYR A 93 10.23 -0.32 9.75
N ASP A 94 9.73 0.31 8.68
CA ASP A 94 8.34 0.70 8.62
C ASP A 94 7.47 -0.55 8.37
N SER A 95 6.25 -0.56 8.88
CA SER A 95 5.22 -1.56 8.60
C SER A 95 4.75 -1.53 7.14
N LYS A 96 4.96 -0.42 6.43
CA LYS A 96 4.78 -0.35 4.97
C LYS A 96 5.75 -1.28 4.26
N LYS A 97 5.21 -2.16 3.40
CA LYS A 97 5.98 -3.21 2.72
C LYS A 97 7.07 -2.70 1.79
N SER A 98 6.90 -1.51 1.19
CA SER A 98 7.91 -0.93 0.30
C SER A 98 7.81 0.60 0.25
N GLY A 99 8.90 1.26 -0.12
CA GLY A 99 8.93 2.71 -0.32
C GLY A 99 8.85 3.51 0.99
N ALA A 100 9.11 2.89 2.13
CA ALA A 100 9.11 3.54 3.43
C ALA A 100 10.51 3.57 4.03
N VAL A 101 10.73 4.39 5.05
CA VAL A 101 12.06 4.55 5.66
C VAL A 101 12.48 3.27 6.38
N THR A 102 13.76 2.94 6.28
CA THR A 102 14.42 1.91 7.08
C THR A 102 15.64 2.53 7.72
N VAL A 103 15.83 2.30 9.02
CA VAL A 103 16.97 2.83 9.77
C VAL A 103 17.77 1.66 10.33
N SER A 104 19.00 1.52 9.87
CA SER A 104 19.90 0.47 10.35
C SER A 104 20.84 1.05 11.39
N HIS A 105 20.94 0.41 12.55
CA HIS A 105 21.81 0.76 13.67
C HIS A 105 22.87 -0.32 13.82
N LEU A 106 24.13 0.02 13.50
CA LEU A 106 25.25 -0.91 13.60
C LEU A 106 26.20 -0.48 14.71
N ARG A 107 26.78 -1.48 15.39
CA ARG A 107 27.84 -1.27 16.38
C ARG A 107 28.96 -2.27 16.18
N PHE A 108 30.19 -1.79 16.36
CA PHE A 108 31.41 -2.60 16.30
C PHE A 108 32.32 -2.27 17.48
N GLY A 109 32.97 -3.28 18.05
CA GLY A 109 33.94 -3.05 19.13
C GLY A 109 34.63 -4.31 19.61
N PRO A 110 35.70 -4.19 20.41
CA PRO A 110 36.51 -5.34 20.82
C PRO A 110 35.86 -6.20 21.92
N ALA A 111 34.81 -5.71 22.59
CA ALA A 111 34.15 -6.39 23.70
C ALA A 111 32.71 -6.78 23.35
N PRO A 112 32.12 -7.78 24.03
CA PRO A 112 30.72 -8.18 23.82
C PRO A 112 29.75 -7.00 23.94
N ILE A 113 28.93 -6.80 22.90
CA ILE A 113 28.01 -5.67 22.80
C ILE A 113 26.68 -6.01 23.49
N ARG A 114 26.38 -5.34 24.60
CA ARG A 114 25.13 -5.51 25.39
C ARG A 114 24.11 -4.38 25.20
N SER A 115 24.36 -3.45 24.29
CA SER A 115 23.46 -2.33 24.01
C SER A 115 22.21 -2.79 23.25
N THR A 116 21.20 -3.29 23.95
CA THR A 116 19.90 -3.72 23.37
C THR A 116 18.92 -2.55 23.27
N TYR A 117 19.39 -1.45 22.67
CA TYR A 117 18.68 -0.20 22.42
C TYR A 117 19.26 0.45 21.15
N LEU A 118 18.55 1.38 20.52
CA LEU A 118 18.99 2.07 19.31
C LEU A 118 20.29 2.86 19.52
N VAL A 119 21.04 3.13 18.46
CA VAL A 119 22.18 4.07 18.57
C VAL A 119 21.61 5.40 19.05
N GLU A 120 22.16 5.95 20.13
CA GLU A 120 21.63 7.17 20.74
C GLU A 120 22.13 8.42 20.00
N ALA A 121 21.42 9.55 20.18
CA ALA A 121 21.80 10.83 19.62
C ALA A 121 23.27 11.19 19.94
N GLY A 122 23.99 11.70 18.93
CA GLY A 122 25.39 12.10 19.04
C GLY A 122 26.43 10.97 19.12
N MET A 123 26.05 9.70 18.94
CA MET A 123 26.98 8.56 19.09
C MET A 123 27.50 7.99 17.77
N ALA A 124 26.82 8.23 16.64
CA ALA A 124 27.17 7.67 15.34
C ALA A 124 28.37 8.38 14.72
N GLY A 125 29.50 7.68 14.60
CA GLY A 125 30.67 8.17 13.87
C GLY A 125 30.46 8.19 12.36
N PHE A 126 29.47 7.44 11.87
CA PHE A 126 29.09 7.37 10.46
C PHE A 126 27.58 7.42 10.31
N VAL A 127 27.09 8.33 9.48
CA VAL A 127 25.68 8.42 9.09
C VAL A 127 25.59 8.39 7.57
N ALA A 128 24.72 7.55 7.01
CA ALA A 128 24.46 7.52 5.57
C ALA A 128 22.99 7.74 5.25
N CYS A 129 22.73 8.50 4.18
CA CYS A 129 21.42 8.73 3.60
C CYS A 129 21.40 8.24 2.17
N HIS A 130 20.70 7.13 1.92
CA HIS A 130 20.66 6.47 0.62
C HIS A 130 19.55 7.02 -0.28
N GLN A 131 18.69 7.90 0.23
CA GLN A 131 17.57 8.49 -0.51
C GLN A 131 17.61 10.02 -0.41
N PRO A 132 17.73 10.75 -1.54
CA PRO A 132 17.81 12.20 -1.53
C PRO A 132 16.62 12.87 -0.82
N VAL A 133 15.41 12.35 -1.01
CA VAL A 133 14.17 12.92 -0.45
C VAL A 133 14.13 12.95 1.07
N PHE A 134 14.93 12.12 1.76
CA PHE A 134 14.95 12.09 3.22
C PHE A 134 15.59 13.34 3.83
N VAL A 135 16.41 14.05 3.07
CA VAL A 135 17.03 15.31 3.49
C VAL A 135 15.99 16.37 3.85
N GLU A 136 14.84 16.37 3.16
CA GLU A 136 13.74 17.31 3.41
C GLU A 136 12.81 16.86 4.56
N ARG A 137 12.85 15.58 4.95
CA ARG A 137 11.79 14.94 5.77
C ARG A 137 12.22 14.56 7.18
N TYR A 138 13.48 14.15 7.38
CA TYR A 138 13.95 13.57 8.63
C TYR A 138 15.15 14.32 9.21
N ASP A 139 15.32 14.26 10.52
CA ASP A 139 16.53 14.77 11.19
C ASP A 139 17.66 13.74 11.10
N LEU A 140 18.21 13.58 9.88
CA LEU A 140 19.21 12.56 9.57
C LEU A 140 20.45 12.63 10.46
N LEU A 141 20.83 13.84 10.89
CA LEU A 141 22.06 14.11 11.61
C LEU A 141 21.88 14.13 13.14
N GLU A 142 20.69 13.81 13.67
CA GLU A 142 20.46 13.66 15.11
C GLU A 142 21.50 12.73 15.77
N HIS A 143 21.74 11.59 15.12
CA HIS A 143 22.63 10.54 15.59
C HIS A 143 24.11 10.86 15.38
N ALA A 144 24.45 11.79 14.48
CA ALA A 144 25.83 12.09 14.11
C ALA A 144 26.64 12.63 15.31
N LYS A 145 27.76 11.99 15.58
CA LYS A 145 28.79 12.42 16.53
C LYS A 145 29.57 13.61 15.95
N GLN A 146 30.12 14.44 16.82
CA GLN A 146 31.14 15.43 16.44
C GLN A 146 32.33 14.76 15.73
N ASP A 147 32.85 15.44 14.71
CA ASP A 147 33.94 14.98 13.82
C ASP A 147 33.60 13.70 13.02
N GLY A 148 32.31 13.35 12.94
CA GLY A 148 31.82 12.17 12.22
C GLY A 148 31.73 12.36 10.70
N VAL A 149 31.28 11.31 10.02
CA VAL A 149 31.10 11.26 8.56
C VAL A 149 29.62 11.24 8.21
N PHE A 150 29.22 12.05 7.23
CA PHE A 150 27.91 12.00 6.60
C PHE A 150 28.02 11.69 5.11
N LEU A 151 27.43 10.57 4.68
CA LEU A 151 27.35 10.13 3.29
C LEU A 151 25.95 10.40 2.73
N LEU A 152 25.86 11.06 1.57
CA LEU A 152 24.60 11.36 0.89
C LEU A 152 24.58 10.79 -0.55
N ASN A 153 23.58 9.98 -0.85
CA ASN A 153 23.21 9.67 -2.24
C ASN A 153 22.42 10.85 -2.82
N THR A 154 22.88 11.43 -3.92
CA THR A 154 22.24 12.59 -4.57
C THR A 154 22.61 12.67 -6.06
N PRO A 155 21.66 13.06 -6.95
CA PRO A 155 21.97 13.33 -8.35
C PRO A 155 22.64 14.69 -8.58
N ALA A 156 22.76 15.52 -7.54
CA ALA A 156 23.44 16.81 -7.65
C ALA A 156 24.94 16.62 -7.82
N ALA A 157 25.55 17.41 -8.70
CA ALA A 157 27.00 17.41 -8.88
C ALA A 157 27.73 17.80 -7.57
N PRO A 158 28.94 17.25 -7.31
CA PRO A 158 29.64 17.42 -6.01
C PRO A 158 29.81 18.88 -5.54
N ASP A 159 30.01 19.81 -6.47
CA ASP A 159 30.16 21.25 -6.23
C ASP A 159 28.83 21.95 -5.88
N GLN A 160 27.70 21.35 -6.25
CA GLN A 160 26.36 21.89 -6.01
C GLN A 160 25.69 21.30 -4.76
N VAL A 161 26.16 20.16 -4.24
CA VAL A 161 25.54 19.44 -3.11
C VAL A 161 25.31 20.36 -1.90
N TRP A 162 26.28 21.20 -1.55
CA TRP A 162 26.13 22.11 -0.40
C TRP A 162 24.93 23.07 -0.54
N GLY A 163 24.63 23.50 -1.77
CA GLY A 163 23.51 24.40 -2.07
C GLY A 163 22.15 23.73 -1.93
N THR A 164 22.07 22.40 -2.06
CA THR A 164 20.81 21.65 -2.01
C THR A 164 20.37 21.28 -0.59
N LEU A 165 21.27 21.37 0.41
CA LEU A 165 20.97 20.98 1.78
C LEU A 165 20.18 22.05 2.56
N PRO A 166 19.17 21.64 3.37
CA PRO A 166 18.44 22.54 4.26
C PRO A 166 19.36 23.27 5.24
N GLN A 167 18.98 24.50 5.62
CA GLN A 167 19.76 25.33 6.54
C GLN A 167 20.09 24.63 7.87
N LYS A 168 19.11 23.98 8.49
CA LYS A 168 19.30 23.23 9.75
C LYS A 168 20.40 22.17 9.60
N MET A 169 20.39 21.43 8.49
CA MET A 169 21.38 20.40 8.21
C MET A 169 22.76 20.99 7.96
N ARG A 170 22.86 22.10 7.20
CA ARG A 170 24.13 22.82 6.99
C ARG A 170 24.73 23.33 8.30
N ALA A 171 23.89 23.84 9.21
CA ALA A 171 24.31 24.23 10.55
C ALA A 171 24.85 23.03 11.35
N GLN A 172 24.10 21.92 11.40
CA GLN A 172 24.53 20.69 12.08
C GLN A 172 25.86 20.16 11.52
N ILE A 173 26.07 20.18 10.20
CA ILE A 173 27.32 19.76 9.56
C ILE A 173 28.50 20.62 10.05
N ARG A 174 28.31 21.94 10.13
CA ARG A 174 29.36 22.87 10.60
C ARG A 174 29.62 22.73 12.10
N ASP A 175 28.57 22.79 12.91
CA ASP A 175 28.66 22.77 14.38
C ASP A 175 29.30 21.46 14.87
N LYS A 176 28.95 20.34 14.22
CA LYS A 176 29.52 19.02 14.52
C LYS A 176 30.82 18.74 13.75
N ARG A 177 31.29 19.65 12.88
CA ARG A 177 32.47 19.48 12.03
C ARG A 177 32.46 18.18 11.22
N LEU A 178 31.31 17.84 10.63
CA LEU A 178 31.15 16.60 9.89
C LEU A 178 31.91 16.63 8.56
N GLN A 179 32.43 15.48 8.15
CA GLN A 179 32.90 15.26 6.79
C GLN A 179 31.71 14.89 5.90
N LEU A 180 31.38 15.74 4.93
CA LEU A 180 30.30 15.48 3.97
C LEU A 180 30.85 14.78 2.72
N TRP A 181 30.28 13.64 2.38
CA TRP A 181 30.58 12.86 1.17
C TRP A 181 29.32 12.66 0.33
N ALA A 182 29.46 12.69 -0.99
CA ALA A 182 28.34 12.56 -1.93
C ALA A 182 28.67 11.64 -3.11
N ILE A 183 27.62 11.00 -3.64
CA ILE A 183 27.66 10.14 -4.84
C ILE A 183 26.27 10.09 -5.50
N ASP A 184 26.20 10.03 -6.83
CA ASP A 184 24.98 9.61 -7.54
C ASP A 184 24.99 8.09 -7.73
N ALA A 185 24.50 7.37 -6.71
CA ALA A 185 24.52 5.92 -6.74
C ALA A 185 23.58 5.34 -7.81
N TYR A 186 22.56 6.08 -8.24
CA TYR A 186 21.66 5.63 -9.29
C TYR A 186 22.30 5.73 -10.68
N ALA A 187 23.01 6.83 -10.97
CA ALA A 187 23.80 6.96 -12.19
C ALA A 187 24.89 5.89 -12.27
N VAL A 188 25.64 5.69 -11.19
CA VAL A 188 26.67 4.63 -11.11
C VAL A 188 26.04 3.25 -11.33
N ALA A 189 24.89 2.97 -10.71
CA ALA A 189 24.19 1.69 -10.90
C ALA A 189 23.74 1.49 -12.35
N ALA A 190 23.23 2.53 -13.01
CA ALA A 190 22.80 2.46 -14.40
C ALA A 190 23.97 2.18 -15.34
N GLU A 191 25.08 2.92 -15.21
CA GLU A 191 26.27 2.77 -16.06
C GLU A 191 27.04 1.46 -15.78
N ALA A 192 27.02 1.00 -14.53
CA ALA A 192 27.54 -0.31 -14.16
C ALA A 192 26.65 -1.48 -14.64
N GLY A 193 25.45 -1.22 -15.17
CA GLY A 193 24.52 -2.25 -15.64
C GLY A 193 23.75 -2.97 -14.52
N MET A 194 23.63 -2.35 -13.34
CA MET A 194 22.91 -2.85 -12.16
C MET A 194 21.47 -2.32 -12.06
N GLY A 195 21.05 -1.46 -13.00
CA GLY A 195 19.72 -0.86 -13.00
C GLY A 195 19.55 0.12 -11.83
N ARG A 196 18.51 -0.07 -11.01
CA ARG A 196 18.20 0.80 -9.85
C ARG A 196 18.79 0.32 -8.52
N ARG A 197 19.70 -0.66 -8.54
CA ARG A 197 20.26 -1.28 -7.31
C ARG A 197 21.50 -0.52 -6.84
N ILE A 198 21.37 0.19 -5.73
CA ILE A 198 22.44 1.01 -5.14
C ILE A 198 23.16 0.33 -3.96
N ASN A 199 22.71 -0.86 -3.55
CA ASN A 199 23.19 -1.54 -2.35
C ASN A 199 24.70 -1.81 -2.33
N THR A 200 25.28 -2.35 -3.40
CA THR A 200 26.73 -2.61 -3.50
C THR A 200 27.53 -1.30 -3.51
N ILE A 201 27.01 -0.27 -4.16
CA ILE A 201 27.63 1.06 -4.25
C ILE A 201 27.69 1.70 -2.86
N MET A 202 26.55 1.82 -2.18
CA MET A 202 26.50 2.43 -0.84
C MET A 202 27.28 1.62 0.21
N GLN A 203 27.30 0.29 0.09
CA GLN A 203 28.16 -0.56 0.92
C GLN A 203 29.65 -0.27 0.71
N THR A 204 30.07 -0.09 -0.54
CA THR A 204 31.45 0.25 -0.90
C THR A 204 31.84 1.61 -0.31
N CYS A 205 30.96 2.61 -0.40
CA CYS A 205 31.17 3.90 0.25
C CYS A 205 31.40 3.73 1.76
N PHE A 206 30.53 3.00 2.46
CA PHE A 206 30.68 2.78 3.90
C PHE A 206 32.06 2.23 4.27
N PHE A 207 32.52 1.17 3.60
CA PHE A 207 33.83 0.60 3.88
C PHE A 207 35.00 1.53 3.51
N ALA A 208 34.86 2.32 2.45
CA ALA A 208 35.91 3.23 1.99
C ALA A 208 36.14 4.43 2.92
N ILE A 209 35.09 4.93 3.59
CA ILE A 209 35.13 6.19 4.36
C ILE A 209 34.68 6.09 5.82
N SER A 210 34.28 4.92 6.33
CA SER A 210 33.90 4.77 7.76
C SER A 210 35.08 4.66 8.72
N GLY A 211 36.25 4.22 8.25
CA GLY A 211 37.43 3.98 9.10
C GLY A 211 37.35 2.74 9.99
N ILE A 212 36.37 1.84 9.79
CA ILE A 212 36.26 0.58 10.54
C ILE A 212 37.38 -0.40 10.16
N LEU A 213 37.72 -0.42 8.87
CA LEU A 213 38.80 -1.21 8.29
C LEU A 213 39.74 -0.30 7.49
N PRO A 214 41.03 -0.64 7.36
CA PRO A 214 41.90 -0.03 6.36
C PRO A 214 41.29 -0.17 4.97
N LYS A 215 41.38 0.89 4.16
CA LYS A 215 40.68 0.99 2.86
C LYS A 215 40.98 -0.19 1.93
N ASP A 216 42.23 -0.58 1.80
CA ASP A 216 42.64 -1.67 0.88
C ASP A 216 42.14 -3.04 1.34
N GLU A 217 42.18 -3.30 2.65
CA GLU A 217 41.62 -4.51 3.26
C GLU A 217 40.10 -4.57 3.08
N ALA A 218 39.42 -3.43 3.24
CA ALA A 218 37.98 -3.33 3.10
C ALA A 218 37.53 -3.62 1.65
N ILE A 219 38.22 -3.05 0.65
CA ILE A 219 37.94 -3.31 -0.77
C ILE A 219 38.17 -4.78 -1.11
N ALA A 220 39.27 -5.38 -0.63
CA ALA A 220 39.57 -6.79 -0.83
C ALA A 220 38.48 -7.68 -0.21
N ALA A 221 38.03 -7.38 1.01
CA ALA A 221 36.98 -8.13 1.70
C ALA A 221 35.62 -8.06 0.97
N ILE A 222 35.24 -6.90 0.43
CA ILE A 222 34.01 -6.76 -0.36
C ILE A 222 34.09 -7.58 -1.65
N LYS A 223 35.19 -7.46 -2.40
CA LYS A 223 35.38 -8.23 -3.65
C LYS A 223 35.36 -9.74 -3.38
N HIS A 224 35.98 -10.19 -2.28
CA HIS A 224 35.93 -11.58 -1.85
C HIS A 224 34.49 -12.02 -1.50
N ALA A 225 33.73 -11.20 -0.77
CA ALA A 225 32.34 -11.51 -0.42
C ALA A 225 31.42 -11.59 -1.65
N VAL A 226 31.63 -10.72 -2.64
CA VAL A 226 30.92 -10.76 -3.94
C VAL A 226 31.22 -12.06 -4.68
N ASP A 227 32.48 -12.48 -4.77
CA ASP A 227 32.86 -13.73 -5.42
C ASP A 227 32.27 -14.96 -4.70
N LYS A 228 32.34 -15.00 -3.36
CA LYS A 228 31.72 -16.04 -2.53
C LYS A 228 30.20 -16.13 -2.77
N THR A 229 29.53 -15.00 -2.96
CA THR A 229 28.06 -14.92 -3.12
C THR A 229 27.59 -15.24 -4.54
N TYR A 230 28.29 -14.74 -5.56
CA TYR A 230 27.84 -14.76 -6.96
C TYR A 230 28.72 -15.60 -7.88
N GLY A 231 29.96 -15.94 -7.51
CA GLY A 231 30.93 -16.64 -8.34
C GLY A 231 30.44 -18.01 -8.83
N ARG A 232 29.72 -18.75 -7.98
CA ARG A 232 29.10 -20.03 -8.36
C ARG A 232 27.85 -19.87 -9.25
N LYS A 233 27.23 -18.68 -9.28
CA LYS A 233 25.97 -18.41 -9.98
C LYS A 233 26.17 -17.78 -11.35
N SER A 234 27.07 -16.81 -11.47
CA SER A 234 27.34 -16.10 -12.73
C SER A 234 28.62 -15.26 -12.65
N LYS A 235 29.59 -15.55 -13.54
CA LYS A 235 30.78 -14.71 -13.71
C LYS A 235 30.44 -13.27 -14.11
N ARG A 236 29.45 -13.11 -15.01
CA ARG A 236 28.94 -11.79 -15.42
C ARG A 236 28.45 -10.96 -14.23
N LEU A 237 27.74 -11.56 -13.26
CA LEU A 237 27.28 -10.83 -12.08
C LEU A 237 28.45 -10.40 -11.19
N VAL A 238 29.49 -11.22 -11.06
CA VAL A 238 30.71 -10.86 -10.31
C VAL A 238 31.40 -9.66 -10.98
N GLU A 239 31.61 -9.74 -12.31
CA GLU A 239 32.22 -8.66 -13.10
C GLU A 239 31.44 -7.34 -13.00
N LEU A 240 30.10 -7.40 -13.08
CA LEU A 240 29.25 -6.21 -12.91
C LEU A 240 29.40 -5.58 -11.52
N ASN A 241 29.45 -6.40 -10.46
CA ASN A 241 29.65 -5.89 -9.11
C ASN A 241 31.07 -5.34 -8.92
N PHE A 242 32.09 -5.94 -9.51
CA PHE A 242 33.46 -5.42 -9.46
C PHE A 242 33.56 -4.09 -10.18
N LYS A 243 33.00 -3.98 -11.39
CA LYS A 243 32.89 -2.71 -12.12
C LYS A 243 32.20 -1.65 -11.25
N ALA A 244 31.08 -1.99 -10.61
CA ALA A 244 30.37 -1.07 -9.74
C ALA A 244 31.22 -0.61 -8.53
N ILE A 245 31.96 -1.51 -7.89
CA ILE A 245 32.87 -1.18 -6.78
C ILE A 245 33.93 -0.18 -7.25
N ASP A 246 34.58 -0.46 -8.38
CA ASP A 246 35.66 0.40 -8.89
C ASP A 246 35.14 1.78 -9.32
N MET A 247 33.98 1.83 -10.00
CA MET A 247 33.31 3.08 -10.34
C MET A 247 32.89 3.86 -9.10
N THR A 248 32.38 3.18 -8.07
CA THR A 248 31.98 3.83 -6.81
C THR A 248 33.16 4.57 -6.18
N LEU A 249 34.35 3.97 -6.18
CA LEU A 249 35.55 4.58 -5.60
C LEU A 249 36.03 5.80 -6.40
N ALA A 250 35.74 5.85 -7.71
CA ALA A 250 36.08 6.98 -8.58
C ALA A 250 35.08 8.14 -8.45
N GLU A 251 33.79 7.82 -8.31
CA GLU A 251 32.67 8.79 -8.27
C GLU A 251 32.26 9.19 -6.83
N LEU A 252 32.97 8.71 -5.81
CA LEU A 252 32.75 9.11 -4.41
C LEU A 252 33.56 10.37 -4.10
N HIS A 253 32.85 11.47 -3.86
CA HIS A 253 33.48 12.78 -3.67
C HIS A 253 33.27 13.34 -2.27
N GLN A 254 34.32 13.91 -1.69
CA GLN A 254 34.21 14.74 -0.49
C GLN A 254 33.75 16.14 -0.89
N VAL A 255 32.67 16.62 -0.29
CA VAL A 255 32.08 17.93 -0.58
C VAL A 255 32.84 19.00 0.19
N VAL A 256 33.27 20.05 -0.51
CA VAL A 256 33.93 21.20 0.11
C VAL A 256 32.90 22.04 0.86
N ILE A 257 33.08 22.18 2.17
CA ILE A 257 32.21 23.00 3.03
C ILE A 257 32.74 24.45 2.99
N PRO A 258 31.97 25.43 2.48
CA PRO A 258 32.43 26.81 2.37
C PRO A 258 32.65 27.44 3.76
N ALA A 259 33.81 28.06 3.96
CA ALA A 259 34.17 28.72 5.22
C ALA A 259 33.31 29.96 5.54
N ASN A 260 32.92 30.74 4.51
CA ASN A 260 32.24 32.04 4.65
C ASN A 260 31.11 32.26 3.60
N ALA A 261 30.19 31.30 3.44
CA ALA A 261 28.94 31.62 2.75
C ALA A 261 28.05 32.40 3.73
N GLY A 262 27.87 33.71 3.48
CA GLY A 262 26.87 34.52 4.15
C GLY A 262 25.50 33.82 4.12
N ILE A 263 24.72 34.00 5.17
CA ILE A 263 23.41 33.36 5.31
C ILE A 263 22.49 33.97 4.25
N GLN A 264 22.43 33.39 3.04
CA GLN A 264 21.32 33.62 2.14
C GLN A 264 20.17 32.75 2.62
N PHE A 265 19.22 33.44 3.26
CA PHE A 265 17.97 32.88 3.75
C PHE A 265 17.06 32.66 2.55
N ASP A 266 16.86 31.40 2.17
CA ASP A 266 15.65 31.00 1.48
C ASP A 266 15.12 29.78 2.24
N GLU A 267 14.16 30.02 3.14
CA GLU A 267 13.46 28.96 3.85
C GLU A 267 12.57 28.20 2.85
N LYS A 268 13.15 27.26 2.11
CA LYS A 268 12.39 26.09 1.70
C LYS A 268 12.33 25.13 2.90
N CYS A 269 11.68 25.57 3.97
CA CYS A 269 11.23 24.63 4.99
C CYS A 269 10.22 23.72 4.29
N TRP A 270 10.42 22.41 4.34
CA TRP A 270 9.37 21.47 3.94
C TRP A 270 8.20 21.70 4.90
N THR A 271 7.24 22.52 4.46
CA THR A 271 5.93 22.56 5.09
C THR A 271 5.16 21.34 4.57
N PRO A 272 4.75 20.40 5.43
CA PRO A 272 3.72 19.43 5.08
C PRO A 272 2.41 20.19 4.88
N ALA A 273 2.31 20.89 3.75
CA ALA A 273 1.12 21.55 3.27
C ALA A 273 0.87 20.96 1.89
N SER A 274 0.06 19.91 1.87
CA SER A 274 -0.44 19.33 0.63
C SER A 274 -1.03 20.43 -0.24
N ALA A 275 -0.70 20.39 -1.52
CA ALA A 275 -1.30 21.25 -2.52
C ALA A 275 -2.84 21.27 -2.37
N GLY A 276 -3.42 22.45 -2.12
CA GLY A 276 -4.87 22.64 -2.04
C GLY A 276 -5.54 22.37 -0.69
N VAL A 277 -4.80 22.12 0.41
CA VAL A 277 -5.41 22.08 1.76
C VAL A 277 -5.40 23.48 2.37
N THR A 278 -6.58 24.07 2.51
CA THR A 278 -6.80 25.38 3.14
C THR A 278 -6.61 25.36 4.66
N ALA A 279 -6.84 24.21 5.31
CA ALA A 279 -6.58 24.00 6.73
C ALA A 279 -6.31 22.51 7.05
N ILE A 280 -5.19 22.21 7.70
CA ILE A 280 -4.87 20.88 8.22
C ILE A 280 -5.70 20.64 9.50
N PRO A 281 -6.45 19.54 9.64
CA PRO A 281 -7.20 19.23 10.87
C PRO A 281 -6.29 19.10 12.10
N ASP A 282 -6.77 19.48 13.28
CA ASP A 282 -5.97 19.45 14.52
C ASP A 282 -5.42 18.06 14.82
N TYR A 283 -6.24 17.01 14.64
CA TYR A 283 -5.80 15.62 14.81
C TYR A 283 -4.61 15.29 13.90
N VAL A 284 -4.68 15.70 12.63
CA VAL A 284 -3.59 15.45 11.67
C VAL A 284 -2.34 16.24 12.07
N ARG A 285 -2.50 17.51 12.42
CA ARG A 285 -1.40 18.40 12.82
C ARG A 285 -0.69 17.92 14.09
N ASN A 286 -1.46 17.50 15.09
CA ASN A 286 -0.96 17.26 16.45
C ASN A 286 -0.57 15.79 16.70
N LEU A 287 -1.13 14.83 15.94
CA LEU A 287 -0.85 13.41 16.10
C LEU A 287 -0.22 12.79 14.84
N THR A 288 -0.91 12.85 13.70
CA THR A 288 -0.48 12.15 12.48
C THR A 288 0.86 12.67 11.94
N LEU A 289 1.01 13.99 11.77
CA LEU A 289 2.22 14.59 11.19
C LEU A 289 3.47 14.36 12.06
N PRO A 290 3.44 14.52 13.40
CA PRO A 290 4.57 14.16 14.24
C PRO A 290 5.01 12.71 14.08
N ILE A 291 4.07 11.77 13.97
CA ILE A 291 4.39 10.35 13.75
C ILE A 291 5.01 10.14 12.35
N TYR A 292 4.50 10.78 11.29
CA TYR A 292 5.11 10.73 9.95
C TYR A 292 6.54 11.30 9.93
N GLN A 293 6.85 12.24 10.82
CA GLN A 293 8.19 12.82 10.99
C GLN A 293 9.11 11.97 11.88
N GLY A 294 8.66 10.80 12.36
CA GLY A 294 9.43 9.94 13.27
C GLY A 294 9.47 10.45 14.72
N LYS A 295 8.59 11.37 15.10
CA LYS A 295 8.52 11.95 16.46
C LYS A 295 7.40 11.37 17.32
N GLY A 296 6.90 10.19 16.96
CA GLY A 296 5.78 9.54 17.64
C GLY A 296 6.05 9.27 19.14
N ASP A 297 7.30 8.99 19.51
CA ASP A 297 7.69 8.74 20.91
C ASP A 297 7.59 9.97 21.83
N GLN A 298 7.56 11.18 21.27
CA GLN A 298 7.46 12.44 22.03
C GLN A 298 6.01 12.78 22.40
N LEU A 299 5.04 12.11 21.79
CA LEU A 299 3.64 12.39 22.01
C LEU A 299 3.18 11.85 23.37
N PRO A 300 2.45 12.67 24.16
CA PRO A 300 1.92 12.22 25.43
C PRO A 300 0.72 11.29 25.25
N VAL A 301 0.37 10.56 26.31
CA VAL A 301 -0.77 9.62 26.31
C VAL A 301 -2.07 10.31 25.91
N SER A 302 -2.29 11.56 26.33
CA SER A 302 -3.46 12.37 25.97
C SER A 302 -3.64 12.63 24.47
N SER A 303 -2.59 12.44 23.65
CA SER A 303 -2.68 12.64 22.21
C SER A 303 -3.38 11.49 21.48
N PHE A 304 -3.54 10.33 22.12
CA PHE A 304 -4.06 9.12 21.49
C PHE A 304 -5.54 8.89 21.85
N PRO A 305 -6.35 8.38 20.90
CA PRO A 305 -7.72 7.97 21.20
C PRO A 305 -7.74 6.77 22.15
N VAL A 306 -8.63 6.80 23.13
CA VAL A 306 -8.78 5.77 24.19
C VAL A 306 -9.12 4.38 23.64
N ASP A 307 -9.85 4.32 22.54
CA ASP A 307 -10.33 3.11 21.88
C ASP A 307 -9.49 2.70 20.66
N GLY A 308 -8.48 3.49 20.30
CA GLY A 308 -7.68 3.25 19.10
C GLY A 308 -8.36 3.64 17.78
N THR A 309 -9.48 4.37 17.80
CA THR A 309 -10.17 4.81 16.57
C THR A 309 -9.47 5.99 15.91
N TYR A 310 -9.09 5.85 14.63
CA TYR A 310 -8.44 6.91 13.84
C TYR A 310 -9.37 7.47 12.76
N PRO A 311 -9.25 8.76 12.41
CA PRO A 311 -10.01 9.35 11.32
C PRO A 311 -9.54 8.80 9.97
N LEU A 312 -10.45 8.82 9.00
CA LEU A 312 -10.18 8.45 7.61
C LEU A 312 -9.37 9.54 6.87
N GLY A 313 -8.79 9.17 5.73
CA GLY A 313 -8.22 10.09 4.76
C GLY A 313 -6.91 10.76 5.19
N THR A 314 -6.13 10.14 6.08
CA THR A 314 -4.87 10.71 6.56
C THR A 314 -3.67 10.43 5.64
N ALA A 315 -3.78 9.45 4.73
CA ALA A 315 -2.72 9.12 3.78
C ALA A 315 -2.39 10.29 2.83
N ARG A 316 -3.38 11.14 2.50
CA ARG A 316 -3.20 12.31 1.62
C ARG A 316 -2.21 13.35 2.13
N TYR A 317 -1.93 13.37 3.44
CA TYR A 317 -1.00 14.30 4.07
C TYR A 317 0.44 13.76 4.10
N GLU A 318 0.66 12.50 3.70
CA GLU A 318 1.96 11.87 3.79
C GLU A 318 2.93 12.35 2.70
N LYS A 319 2.43 12.56 1.47
CA LYS A 319 3.16 13.09 0.30
C LYS A 319 4.58 12.55 0.18
N ARG A 320 4.67 11.22 0.03
CA ARG A 320 5.91 10.44 0.20
C ARG A 320 7.03 10.85 -0.75
N ASN A 321 6.67 11.25 -1.97
CA ASN A 321 7.55 11.68 -3.05
C ASN A 321 8.70 10.69 -3.33
N ILE A 322 8.35 9.43 -3.55
CA ILE A 322 9.31 8.32 -3.73
C ILE A 322 9.52 7.90 -5.18
N ALA A 323 8.71 8.40 -6.11
CA ALA A 323 8.85 8.09 -7.54
C ALA A 323 10.07 8.81 -8.14
N LEU A 324 10.86 8.10 -8.94
CA LEU A 324 11.89 8.72 -9.78
C LEU A 324 11.29 9.30 -11.08
N GLU A 325 10.23 8.65 -11.56
CA GLU A 325 9.50 9.03 -12.76
C GLU A 325 8.00 8.98 -12.49
N ILE A 326 7.22 9.85 -13.13
CA ILE A 326 5.76 9.93 -13.03
C ILE A 326 5.11 9.83 -14.42
N PRO A 327 3.85 9.38 -14.52
CA PRO A 327 3.13 9.36 -15.79
C PRO A 327 2.78 10.78 -16.25
N VAL A 328 3.07 11.08 -17.52
CA VAL A 328 2.70 12.30 -18.24
C VAL A 328 1.63 11.95 -19.27
N TRP A 329 0.53 12.70 -19.26
CA TRP A 329 -0.60 12.51 -20.16
C TRP A 329 -0.43 13.28 -21.48
N ASP A 330 -0.51 12.56 -22.60
CA ASP A 330 -0.54 13.08 -23.97
C ASP A 330 -1.99 13.09 -24.48
N ALA A 331 -2.61 14.26 -24.36
CA ALA A 331 -4.06 14.41 -24.52
C ALA A 331 -4.55 14.32 -25.97
N ASP A 332 -3.68 14.57 -26.95
CA ASP A 332 -3.94 14.45 -28.39
C ASP A 332 -4.22 13.00 -28.81
N LEU A 333 -3.48 12.05 -28.23
CA LEU A 333 -3.64 10.63 -28.50
C LEU A 333 -4.80 10.01 -27.71
N CYS A 334 -5.07 10.50 -26.51
CA CYS A 334 -5.94 9.84 -25.54
C CYS A 334 -7.38 9.59 -26.02
N THR A 335 -7.85 8.35 -25.89
CA THR A 335 -9.23 7.96 -26.23
C THR A 335 -10.22 8.06 -25.06
N GLN A 336 -9.78 8.55 -23.91
CA GLN A 336 -10.60 8.73 -22.69
C GLN A 336 -11.19 7.41 -22.15
N CYS A 337 -10.42 6.32 -22.19
CA CYS A 337 -10.90 4.98 -21.81
C CYS A 337 -10.90 4.68 -20.31
N GLY A 338 -10.23 5.51 -19.48
CA GLY A 338 -10.16 5.32 -18.02
C GLY A 338 -9.26 4.18 -17.53
N LYS A 339 -8.66 3.36 -18.40
CA LYS A 339 -7.86 2.19 -17.99
C LYS A 339 -6.64 2.53 -17.14
N CYS A 340 -5.96 3.64 -17.44
CA CYS A 340 -4.82 4.12 -16.64
C CYS A 340 -5.22 4.43 -15.19
N VAL A 341 -6.42 4.96 -14.98
CA VAL A 341 -7.02 5.19 -13.66
C VAL A 341 -7.37 3.84 -13.04
N LEU A 342 -8.04 2.94 -13.79
CA LEU A 342 -8.46 1.62 -13.30
C LEU A 342 -7.34 0.85 -12.61
N VAL A 343 -6.18 0.79 -13.27
CA VAL A 343 -5.09 -0.08 -12.84
C VAL A 343 -4.20 0.54 -11.79
N CYS A 344 -4.32 1.85 -11.51
CA CYS A 344 -3.40 2.54 -10.62
C CYS A 344 -3.56 2.02 -9.18
N PRO A 345 -2.52 1.37 -8.59
CA PRO A 345 -2.64 0.76 -7.27
C PRO A 345 -2.65 1.76 -6.11
N HIS A 346 -2.36 3.04 -6.36
CA HIS A 346 -2.28 4.08 -5.32
C HIS A 346 -3.19 5.27 -5.58
N THR A 347 -4.04 5.22 -6.62
CA THR A 347 -4.93 6.35 -6.95
C THR A 347 -4.12 7.64 -7.27
N ALA A 348 -2.91 7.45 -7.80
CA ALA A 348 -1.99 8.52 -8.14
C ALA A 348 -2.20 9.10 -9.55
N ILE A 349 -3.07 8.50 -10.36
CA ILE A 349 -3.62 9.10 -11.58
C ILE A 349 -5.14 9.01 -11.53
N ARG A 350 -5.82 10.13 -11.73
CA ARG A 350 -7.28 10.27 -11.61
C ARG A 350 -7.85 10.90 -12.87
N ALA A 351 -9.13 10.68 -13.10
CA ALA A 351 -9.87 11.37 -14.14
C ALA A 351 -11.03 12.15 -13.53
N ARG A 352 -11.35 13.31 -14.11
CA ARG A 352 -12.53 14.09 -13.74
C ARG A 352 -13.12 14.74 -14.99
N ALA A 353 -14.44 14.72 -15.06
CA ALA A 353 -15.22 15.45 -16.05
C ALA A 353 -15.82 16.70 -15.40
N PHE A 354 -15.78 17.83 -16.08
CA PHE A 354 -16.19 19.13 -15.54
C PHE A 354 -16.63 20.08 -16.66
N ALA A 355 -17.40 21.11 -16.31
CA ALA A 355 -17.95 22.06 -17.27
C ALA A 355 -16.95 23.12 -17.73
N ASP A 356 -17.17 23.71 -18.91
CA ASP A 356 -16.34 24.76 -19.54
C ASP A 356 -16.02 25.94 -18.60
N GLU A 357 -16.89 26.27 -17.65
CA GLU A 357 -16.67 27.38 -16.72
C GLU A 357 -15.39 27.20 -15.89
N ALA A 358 -15.10 25.97 -15.48
CA ALA A 358 -13.91 25.66 -14.70
C ALA A 358 -12.61 25.76 -15.53
N VAL A 359 -12.68 25.79 -16.86
CA VAL A 359 -11.48 25.96 -17.69
C VAL A 359 -10.81 27.33 -17.46
N LYS A 360 -11.60 28.36 -17.12
CA LYS A 360 -11.11 29.75 -17.00
C LYS A 360 -10.11 29.94 -15.86
N ASP A 361 -10.27 29.19 -14.78
CA ASP A 361 -9.45 29.26 -13.57
C ASP A 361 -8.33 28.20 -13.53
N ALA A 362 -8.20 27.41 -14.59
CA ALA A 362 -7.21 26.35 -14.67
C ALA A 362 -5.79 26.93 -14.79
N PRO A 363 -4.79 26.35 -14.10
CA PRO A 363 -3.38 26.69 -14.32
C PRO A 363 -3.00 26.56 -15.81
N PRO A 364 -2.08 27.38 -16.35
CA PRO A 364 -1.69 27.33 -17.77
C PRO A 364 -1.19 25.95 -18.23
N THR A 365 -0.67 25.16 -17.29
CA THR A 365 -0.11 23.83 -17.50
C THR A 365 -1.10 22.70 -17.24
N PHE A 366 -2.31 23.01 -16.79
CA PHE A 366 -3.34 22.02 -16.51
C PHE A 366 -3.95 21.51 -17.82
N LYS A 367 -3.67 20.24 -18.13
CA LYS A 367 -4.16 19.63 -19.37
C LYS A 367 -5.63 19.26 -19.21
N HIS A 368 -6.43 19.56 -20.23
CA HIS A 368 -7.82 19.11 -20.37
C HIS A 368 -8.21 19.05 -21.85
N VAL A 369 -9.20 18.22 -22.19
CA VAL A 369 -9.75 18.09 -23.55
C VAL A 369 -11.27 17.95 -23.50
N PRO A 370 -12.01 18.31 -24.57
CA PRO A 370 -13.44 18.06 -24.64
C PRO A 370 -13.76 16.56 -24.45
N ALA A 371 -14.83 16.27 -23.71
CA ALA A 371 -15.34 14.92 -23.56
C ALA A 371 -15.81 14.37 -24.91
N ARG A 372 -15.38 13.16 -25.26
CA ARG A 372 -15.70 12.53 -26.55
C ARG A 372 -17.03 11.78 -26.53
N SER A 373 -17.46 11.30 -25.37
CA SER A 373 -18.73 10.57 -25.26
C SER A 373 -19.92 11.51 -25.39
N LYS A 374 -20.92 11.10 -26.17
CA LYS A 374 -22.21 11.80 -26.28
C LYS A 374 -23.07 11.66 -25.02
N ASP A 375 -22.65 10.83 -24.08
CA ASP A 375 -23.32 10.67 -22.79
C ASP A 375 -23.10 11.88 -21.86
N PHE A 376 -22.13 12.74 -22.17
CA PHE A 376 -21.86 13.96 -21.40
C PHE A 376 -22.56 15.18 -22.04
N PRO A 377 -23.00 16.16 -21.22
CA PRO A 377 -23.48 17.44 -21.72
C PRO A 377 -22.48 18.12 -22.66
N ALA A 378 -22.96 18.89 -23.64
CA ALA A 378 -22.11 19.75 -24.46
C ALA A 378 -21.35 20.76 -23.57
N GLY A 379 -20.08 21.04 -23.88
CA GLY A 379 -19.22 21.85 -23.02
C GLY A 379 -18.68 21.11 -21.78
N THR A 380 -18.64 19.78 -21.82
CA THR A 380 -17.94 18.98 -20.81
C THR A 380 -16.49 18.75 -21.24
N HIS A 381 -15.54 19.05 -20.36
CA HIS A 381 -14.13 18.70 -20.47
C HIS A 381 -13.78 17.50 -19.58
N ILE A 382 -12.70 16.81 -19.94
CA ILE A 382 -12.08 15.74 -19.15
C ILE A 382 -10.60 16.04 -18.98
N SER A 383 -10.10 15.79 -17.77
CA SER A 383 -8.67 15.79 -17.45
C SER A 383 -8.25 14.47 -16.81
N TYR A 384 -7.04 14.00 -17.16
CA TYR A 384 -6.34 12.93 -16.45
C TYR A 384 -5.16 13.54 -15.73
N GLN A 385 -5.23 13.60 -14.40
CA GLN A 385 -4.24 14.30 -13.57
C GLN A 385 -3.48 13.33 -12.68
N VAL A 386 -2.15 13.48 -12.64
CA VAL A 386 -1.26 12.75 -11.74
C VAL A 386 -1.11 13.49 -10.41
N ALA A 387 -1.04 12.74 -9.31
CA ALA A 387 -0.61 13.21 -7.99
C ALA A 387 0.91 12.93 -7.88
N PRO A 388 1.79 13.91 -8.18
CA PRO A 388 3.22 13.63 -8.37
C PRO A 388 3.90 13.10 -7.11
N GLU A 389 3.50 13.59 -5.94
CA GLU A 389 4.12 13.25 -4.65
C GLU A 389 3.57 11.96 -4.03
N ASP A 390 2.50 11.39 -4.60
CA ASP A 390 1.91 10.12 -4.14
C ASP A 390 2.11 8.98 -5.15
N CYS A 391 2.56 9.31 -6.37
CA CYS A 391 2.95 8.31 -7.35
C CYS A 391 4.14 7.49 -6.84
N THR A 392 4.12 6.19 -7.09
CA THR A 392 5.23 5.28 -6.78
C THR A 392 6.09 4.95 -8.00
N GLY A 393 5.77 5.50 -9.17
CA GLY A 393 6.50 5.24 -10.41
C GLY A 393 6.45 3.78 -10.89
N CYS A 394 5.38 3.04 -10.60
CA CYS A 394 5.24 1.63 -11.00
C CYS A 394 5.09 1.43 -12.52
N GLY A 395 4.55 2.42 -13.23
CA GLY A 395 4.34 2.36 -14.68
C GLY A 395 3.13 1.56 -15.14
N ASP A 396 2.34 0.96 -14.25
CA ASP A 396 1.14 0.16 -14.60
C ASP A 396 0.14 0.91 -15.48
N CYS A 397 -0.02 2.23 -15.25
CA CYS A 397 -0.90 3.09 -16.03
C CYS A 397 -0.42 3.31 -17.47
N VAL A 398 0.90 3.36 -17.68
CA VAL A 398 1.54 3.42 -19.01
C VAL A 398 1.39 2.08 -19.70
N GLU A 399 1.55 0.97 -18.95
CA GLU A 399 1.39 -0.36 -19.53
C GLU A 399 -0.05 -0.69 -19.90
N ALA A 400 -1.03 -0.23 -19.10
CA ALA A 400 -2.45 -0.39 -19.42
C ALA A 400 -2.88 0.42 -20.65
N CYS A 401 -2.11 1.42 -21.07
CA CYS A 401 -2.51 2.32 -22.14
C CYS A 401 -2.54 1.57 -23.49
N PRO A 402 -3.72 1.36 -24.10
CA PRO A 402 -3.80 0.63 -25.37
C PRO A 402 -3.45 1.51 -26.57
N ILE A 403 -3.31 2.83 -26.36
CA ILE A 403 -3.22 3.81 -27.43
C ILE A 403 -1.76 4.20 -27.65
N HIS A 404 -1.32 4.05 -28.89
CA HIS A 404 0.01 4.37 -29.36
C HIS A 404 -0.11 5.35 -30.53
N ASP A 405 0.90 6.21 -30.70
CA ASP A 405 1.02 7.05 -31.88
C ASP A 405 1.21 6.17 -33.12
N LYS A 406 0.46 6.46 -34.19
CA LYS A 406 0.55 5.72 -35.45
C LYS A 406 1.93 5.85 -36.09
N SER A 407 2.63 6.96 -35.85
CA SER A 407 3.95 7.24 -36.39
C SER A 407 5.09 6.76 -35.50
N ASN A 408 4.83 6.55 -34.21
CA ASN A 408 5.83 6.09 -33.23
C ASN A 408 5.18 5.21 -32.16
N VAL A 409 5.33 3.89 -32.31
CA VAL A 409 4.75 2.89 -31.38
C VAL A 409 5.28 3.02 -29.95
N SER A 410 6.44 3.66 -29.72
CA SER A 410 6.95 3.90 -28.37
C SER A 410 6.26 5.06 -27.65
N ARG A 411 5.59 5.97 -28.37
CA ARG A 411 4.83 7.09 -27.81
C ARG A 411 3.40 6.63 -27.54
N ARG A 412 3.00 6.63 -26.26
CA ARG A 412 1.64 6.30 -25.81
C ARG A 412 0.87 7.54 -25.40
N ALA A 413 -0.43 7.40 -25.11
CA ALA A 413 -1.20 8.50 -24.53
C ALA A 413 -0.83 8.81 -23.06
N VAL A 414 -0.08 7.92 -22.40
CA VAL A 414 0.50 8.14 -21.06
C VAL A 414 1.92 7.57 -21.09
N ASN A 415 2.92 8.36 -20.69
CA ASN A 415 4.35 7.98 -20.76
C ASN A 415 5.05 8.29 -19.43
N MET A 416 6.12 7.56 -19.07
CA MET A 416 6.93 7.91 -17.89
C MET A 416 7.89 9.05 -18.22
N ALA A 417 8.06 9.99 -17.29
CA ALA A 417 9.07 11.04 -17.37
C ALA A 417 9.68 11.34 -15.98
N PRO A 418 10.92 11.83 -15.90
CA PRO A 418 11.56 12.20 -14.63
C PRO A 418 10.71 13.21 -13.83
N VAL A 419 10.55 12.96 -12.54
CA VAL A 419 9.67 13.79 -11.67
C VAL A 419 10.25 15.19 -11.41
N GLY A 420 11.58 15.32 -11.34
CA GLY A 420 12.27 16.56 -10.95
C GLY A 420 11.74 17.83 -11.63
N PRO A 421 11.78 17.94 -12.97
CA PRO A 421 11.30 19.13 -13.68
C PRO A 421 9.77 19.30 -13.67
N LEU A 422 9.01 18.26 -13.32
CA LEU A 422 7.54 18.25 -13.38
C LEU A 422 6.87 18.45 -12.02
N ARG A 423 7.59 18.19 -10.91
CA ARG A 423 7.01 18.08 -9.57
C ARG A 423 6.18 19.29 -9.17
N GLU A 424 6.77 20.48 -9.24
CA GLU A 424 6.12 21.71 -8.76
C GLU A 424 4.88 22.05 -9.62
N GLN A 425 5.01 21.97 -10.94
CA GLN A 425 3.92 22.19 -11.87
C GLN A 425 2.76 21.19 -11.66
N GLU A 426 3.07 19.89 -11.60
CA GLU A 426 2.04 18.86 -11.45
C GLU A 426 1.41 18.87 -10.05
N ARG A 427 2.13 19.37 -9.04
CA ARG A 427 1.58 19.59 -7.70
C ARG A 427 0.50 20.67 -7.75
N ASP A 428 0.76 21.78 -8.43
CA ASP A 428 -0.19 22.88 -8.57
C ASP A 428 -1.38 22.48 -9.46
N ASN A 429 -1.13 21.74 -10.54
CA ASN A 429 -2.17 21.13 -11.37
C ASN A 429 -3.07 20.16 -10.57
N PHE A 430 -2.47 19.31 -9.72
CA PHE A 430 -3.23 18.39 -8.86
C PHE A 430 -4.04 19.13 -7.79
N ALA A 431 -3.49 20.21 -7.21
CA ALA A 431 -4.23 21.09 -6.31
C ALA A 431 -5.48 21.67 -6.96
N TYR A 432 -5.34 22.13 -8.21
CA TYR A 432 -6.47 22.60 -9.01
C TYR A 432 -7.47 21.47 -9.29
N PHE A 433 -7.00 20.32 -9.75
CA PHE A 433 -7.84 19.14 -10.04
C PHE A 433 -8.73 18.76 -8.86
N LEU A 434 -8.19 18.77 -7.64
CA LEU A 434 -8.94 18.42 -6.43
C LEU A 434 -10.08 19.42 -6.10
N ARG A 435 -9.99 20.67 -6.57
CA ARG A 435 -11.04 21.70 -6.38
C ARG A 435 -12.19 21.61 -7.38
N LEU A 436 -11.99 20.89 -8.50
CA LEU A 436 -13.06 20.67 -9.46
C LEU A 436 -14.25 19.96 -8.80
N PRO A 437 -15.49 20.22 -9.25
CA PRO A 437 -16.66 19.57 -8.67
C PRO A 437 -16.62 18.05 -8.89
N GLU A 438 -17.15 17.30 -7.93
CA GLU A 438 -17.42 15.88 -8.09
C GLU A 438 -18.47 15.69 -9.20
N PHE A 439 -18.32 14.64 -10.00
CA PHE A 439 -19.32 14.36 -11.02
C PHE A 439 -20.56 13.73 -10.38
N ASP A 440 -21.74 14.13 -10.85
CA ASP A 440 -23.02 13.61 -10.33
C ASP A 440 -23.13 12.09 -10.55
N ARG A 441 -23.12 11.35 -9.44
CA ARG A 441 -23.22 9.88 -9.43
C ARG A 441 -24.53 9.40 -10.05
N SER A 442 -25.61 10.18 -9.99
CA SER A 442 -26.91 9.82 -10.57
C SER A 442 -26.93 9.91 -12.10
N ALA A 443 -26.00 10.68 -12.69
CA ALA A 443 -25.89 10.89 -14.13
C ALA A 443 -24.88 9.95 -14.82
N ILE A 444 -24.10 9.17 -14.06
CA ILE A 444 -23.05 8.28 -14.59
C ILE A 444 -23.59 6.90 -14.95
N LYS A 445 -23.11 6.34 -16.07
CA LYS A 445 -23.30 4.92 -16.42
C LYS A 445 -22.29 4.04 -15.68
N HIS A 446 -22.65 3.59 -14.48
CA HIS A 446 -21.79 2.80 -13.56
C HIS A 446 -21.24 1.49 -14.12
N ASN A 447 -21.84 0.94 -15.19
CA ASN A 447 -21.48 -0.34 -15.79
C ASN A 447 -20.41 -0.25 -16.89
N THR A 448 -19.83 0.93 -17.14
CA THR A 448 -18.77 1.13 -18.13
C THR A 448 -17.48 1.61 -17.48
N ILE A 449 -16.33 1.10 -17.95
CA ILE A 449 -15.01 1.48 -17.39
C ILE A 449 -14.75 3.00 -17.49
N PRO A 450 -14.96 3.68 -18.65
CA PRO A 450 -14.69 5.11 -18.74
C PRO A 450 -15.47 5.93 -17.72
N SER A 451 -16.75 5.61 -17.50
CA SER A 451 -17.63 6.36 -16.62
C SER A 451 -17.41 6.00 -15.15
N ALA A 452 -17.22 4.73 -14.81
CA ALA A 452 -16.92 4.30 -13.45
C ALA A 452 -15.59 4.91 -12.92
N MET A 453 -14.62 5.17 -13.80
CA MET A 453 -13.34 5.77 -13.44
C MET A 453 -13.38 7.29 -13.27
N LEU A 454 -14.53 7.93 -13.48
CA LEU A 454 -14.78 9.34 -13.13
C LEU A 454 -15.31 9.52 -11.71
N LEU A 455 -15.79 8.43 -11.07
CA LEU A 455 -16.25 8.47 -9.69
C LEU A 455 -15.08 8.72 -8.74
N ASP A 456 -15.33 9.46 -7.67
CA ASP A 456 -14.27 9.76 -6.72
C ASP A 456 -13.78 8.51 -5.98
N PRO A 457 -12.46 8.32 -5.90
CA PRO A 457 -11.86 7.19 -5.22
C PRO A 457 -11.89 7.36 -3.71
N LEU A 458 -12.42 6.34 -3.01
CA LEU A 458 -12.51 6.32 -1.55
C LEU A 458 -11.42 5.44 -0.90
N PHE A 459 -10.40 5.09 -1.68
CA PHE A 459 -9.18 4.44 -1.24
C PHE A 459 -8.00 5.03 -2.02
N GLU A 460 -7.08 5.72 -1.34
CA GLU A 460 -6.01 6.47 -1.98
C GLU A 460 -4.69 6.39 -1.20
N PHE A 461 -3.57 6.40 -1.95
CA PHE A 461 -2.22 6.60 -1.41
C PHE A 461 -1.78 5.60 -0.32
N SER A 462 -2.25 4.36 -0.41
CA SER A 462 -1.95 3.31 0.56
C SER A 462 -0.46 2.97 0.67
N GLY A 463 -0.09 2.31 1.77
CA GLY A 463 1.27 1.81 2.01
C GLY A 463 1.67 0.59 1.16
N ALA A 464 0.89 0.22 0.14
CA ALA A 464 1.10 -0.98 -0.66
C ALA A 464 2.33 -0.88 -1.58
N CYS A 465 2.76 -2.03 -2.10
CA CYS A 465 3.90 -2.10 -3.02
C CYS A 465 3.64 -1.34 -4.34
N ALA A 466 4.69 -0.79 -4.96
CA ALA A 466 4.62 -0.30 -6.33
C ALA A 466 4.14 -1.44 -7.27
N GLY A 467 3.03 -1.21 -7.99
CA GLY A 467 2.42 -2.22 -8.87
C GLY A 467 1.61 -3.30 -8.15
N CYS A 468 1.21 -3.10 -6.89
CA CYS A 468 0.43 -4.08 -6.11
C CYS A 468 -0.84 -4.53 -6.84
N GLY A 469 -1.05 -5.84 -6.97
CA GLY A 469 -2.25 -6.40 -7.62
C GLY A 469 -3.52 -6.39 -6.78
N GLU A 470 -3.45 -6.10 -5.49
CA GLU A 470 -4.61 -6.14 -4.59
C GLU A 470 -5.42 -4.83 -4.61
N THR A 471 -4.74 -3.68 -4.52
CA THR A 471 -5.39 -2.39 -4.26
C THR A 471 -6.30 -1.86 -5.38
N PRO A 472 -6.10 -2.15 -6.68
CA PRO A 472 -7.06 -1.77 -7.72
C PRO A 472 -8.46 -2.34 -7.49
N TYR A 473 -8.57 -3.54 -6.89
CA TYR A 473 -9.86 -4.15 -6.55
C TYR A 473 -10.55 -3.43 -5.40
N ILE A 474 -9.82 -3.09 -4.34
CA ILE A 474 -10.35 -2.31 -3.20
C ILE A 474 -10.77 -0.91 -3.67
N ARG A 475 -9.94 -0.26 -4.50
CA ARG A 475 -10.29 1.04 -5.08
C ARG A 475 -11.57 0.96 -5.90
N LEU A 476 -11.75 -0.09 -6.71
CA LEU A 476 -12.95 -0.29 -7.48
C LEU A 476 -14.19 -0.47 -6.58
N ALA A 477 -14.13 -1.37 -5.58
CA ALA A 477 -15.23 -1.58 -4.63
C ALA A 477 -15.64 -0.27 -3.93
N THR A 478 -14.64 0.47 -3.43
CA THR A 478 -14.88 1.71 -2.69
C THR A 478 -15.33 2.86 -3.59
N GLN A 479 -14.89 2.95 -4.85
CA GLN A 479 -15.44 3.91 -5.84
C GLN A 479 -16.93 3.65 -6.12
N LEU A 480 -17.31 2.38 -6.25
CA LEU A 480 -18.67 2.00 -6.59
C LEU A 480 -19.62 2.12 -5.39
N PHE A 481 -19.22 1.63 -4.21
CA PHE A 481 -20.15 1.44 -3.08
C PHE A 481 -19.69 2.07 -1.76
N GLY A 482 -18.54 2.76 -1.76
CA GLY A 482 -17.84 3.16 -0.54
C GLY A 482 -18.59 4.17 0.33
N ASP A 483 -19.52 4.93 -0.23
CA ASP A 483 -20.31 5.93 0.52
C ASP A 483 -21.34 5.32 1.48
N ARG A 484 -21.54 4.00 1.42
CA ARG A 484 -22.42 3.21 2.31
C ARG A 484 -21.78 1.87 2.73
N MET A 485 -20.46 1.76 2.60
CA MET A 485 -19.72 0.51 2.83
C MET A 485 -19.29 0.36 4.29
N LEU A 486 -19.47 -0.84 4.83
CA LEU A 486 -18.83 -1.30 6.07
C LEU A 486 -17.81 -2.38 5.70
N ILE A 487 -16.57 -2.25 6.14
CA ILE A 487 -15.48 -3.18 5.80
C ILE A 487 -15.01 -3.92 7.06
N ALA A 488 -15.21 -5.23 7.06
CA ALA A 488 -14.48 -6.17 7.91
C ALA A 488 -13.24 -6.66 7.14
N ASN A 489 -12.06 -6.29 7.60
CA ASN A 489 -10.81 -6.64 6.94
C ASN A 489 -10.01 -7.65 7.74
N ALA A 490 -9.64 -8.80 7.15
CA ALA A 490 -8.79 -9.79 7.80
C ALA A 490 -7.37 -9.26 7.96
N THR A 491 -6.65 -9.72 8.99
CA THR A 491 -5.23 -9.38 9.12
C THR A 491 -4.43 -9.95 7.96
N GLY A 492 -3.61 -9.11 7.31
CA GLY A 492 -2.86 -9.48 6.11
C GLY A 492 -2.33 -8.26 5.38
N CYS A 493 -1.94 -8.38 4.12
CA CYS A 493 -1.50 -7.22 3.33
C CYS A 493 -2.54 -6.09 3.37
N SER A 494 -3.82 -6.45 3.16
CA SER A 494 -4.93 -5.52 3.11
C SER A 494 -5.17 -4.75 4.39
N SER A 495 -4.92 -5.34 5.57
CA SER A 495 -4.96 -4.58 6.82
C SER A 495 -3.72 -3.71 7.02
N ILE A 496 -2.54 -4.17 6.59
CA ILE A 496 -1.30 -3.39 6.71
C ILE A 496 -1.34 -2.16 5.82
N TYR A 497 -1.56 -2.29 4.51
CA TYR A 497 -1.64 -1.07 3.68
C TYR A 497 -2.96 -0.32 3.86
N GLY A 498 -4.01 -0.96 4.39
CA GLY A 498 -5.36 -0.40 4.56
C GLY A 498 -5.59 0.32 5.89
N GLY A 499 -4.77 0.08 6.91
CA GLY A 499 -4.95 0.63 8.25
C GLY A 499 -3.69 0.63 9.12
N ASN A 500 -2.50 0.79 8.52
CA ASN A 500 -1.26 0.96 9.29
C ASN A 500 -1.13 2.40 9.80
N LEU A 501 -1.60 2.57 11.03
CA LEU A 501 -1.66 3.84 11.71
C LEU A 501 -0.28 4.51 11.78
N PRO A 502 -0.22 5.84 11.59
CA PRO A 502 -1.34 6.77 11.57
C PRO A 502 -1.87 7.03 10.15
N SER A 503 -1.48 6.23 9.15
CA SER A 503 -1.85 6.41 7.74
C SER A 503 -3.07 5.57 7.38
N THR A 504 -4.15 6.25 7.00
CA THR A 504 -5.43 5.65 6.61
C THR A 504 -5.73 6.03 5.15
N PRO A 505 -5.68 5.07 4.21
CA PRO A 505 -5.96 5.31 2.79
C PRO A 505 -7.44 5.38 2.45
N TYR A 506 -8.31 4.77 3.27
CA TYR A 506 -9.76 4.94 3.13
C TYR A 506 -10.12 6.39 3.42
N THR A 507 -10.93 7.02 2.58
CA THR A 507 -11.29 8.43 2.67
C THR A 507 -12.78 8.64 2.44
N VAL A 508 -13.23 9.90 2.48
CA VAL A 508 -14.63 10.31 2.29
C VAL A 508 -14.79 11.11 1.00
N ASN A 509 -15.99 11.06 0.42
CA ASN A 509 -16.40 11.93 -0.68
C ASN A 509 -16.72 13.36 -0.20
N GLY A 510 -17.12 14.23 -1.12
CA GLY A 510 -17.49 15.62 -0.84
C GLY A 510 -18.69 15.76 0.10
N ALA A 511 -19.51 14.73 0.25
CA ALA A 511 -20.59 14.66 1.24
C ALA A 511 -20.15 14.15 2.62
N GLY A 512 -18.85 13.91 2.83
CA GLY A 512 -18.31 13.37 4.08
C GLY A 512 -18.60 11.89 4.32
N ARG A 513 -19.03 11.15 3.29
CA ARG A 513 -19.36 9.72 3.37
C ARG A 513 -18.22 8.88 2.81
N GLY A 514 -17.89 7.78 3.49
CA GLY A 514 -16.86 6.85 3.05
C GLY A 514 -16.91 5.53 3.81
N PRO A 515 -16.04 4.57 3.47
CA PRO A 515 -16.06 3.25 4.06
C PRO A 515 -15.72 3.30 5.55
N ALA A 516 -16.59 2.74 6.39
CA ALA A 516 -16.22 2.45 7.78
C ALA A 516 -15.38 1.18 7.79
N TRP A 517 -14.11 1.26 8.21
CA TRP A 517 -13.15 0.16 8.11
C TRP A 517 -12.73 -0.33 9.49
N SER A 518 -12.69 -1.64 9.67
CA SER A 518 -12.15 -2.27 10.89
C SER A 518 -11.43 -3.58 10.59
N ASN A 519 -10.35 -3.84 11.31
CA ASN A 519 -9.67 -5.13 11.37
C ASN A 519 -9.84 -5.70 12.78
N SER A 520 -10.55 -6.84 12.89
CA SER A 520 -10.61 -7.62 14.14
C SER A 520 -9.34 -8.46 14.26
N LEU A 521 -9.38 -9.74 13.85
CA LEU A 521 -8.23 -10.65 13.87
C LEU A 521 -7.96 -11.24 12.48
N PHE A 522 -7.08 -12.23 12.43
CA PHE A 522 -6.75 -12.92 11.19
C PHE A 522 -7.78 -14.00 10.87
N GLU A 523 -8.27 -14.69 11.90
CA GLU A 523 -9.09 -15.89 11.83
C GLU A 523 -10.59 -15.64 11.77
N ASP A 524 -11.08 -14.50 12.29
CA ASP A 524 -12.50 -14.26 12.58
C ASP A 524 -13.20 -13.31 11.60
N ASN A 525 -12.55 -12.94 10.50
CA ASN A 525 -13.00 -11.82 9.68
C ASN A 525 -14.37 -12.05 9.02
N ALA A 526 -14.72 -13.30 8.69
CA ALA A 526 -16.01 -13.62 8.10
C ALA A 526 -17.13 -13.39 9.13
N GLU A 527 -16.93 -13.93 10.32
CA GLU A 527 -17.83 -13.83 11.47
C GLU A 527 -17.96 -12.38 11.94
N PHE A 528 -16.86 -11.63 11.90
CA PHE A 528 -16.85 -10.20 12.21
C PHE A 528 -17.71 -9.40 11.22
N GLY A 529 -17.56 -9.67 9.91
CA GLY A 529 -18.42 -9.08 8.89
C GLY A 529 -19.89 -9.49 9.01
N LEU A 530 -20.16 -10.75 9.36
CA LEU A 530 -21.51 -11.21 9.67
C LEU A 530 -22.10 -10.43 10.85
N GLY A 531 -21.33 -10.19 11.92
CA GLY A 531 -21.74 -9.35 13.04
C GLY A 531 -22.13 -7.93 12.60
N MET A 532 -21.36 -7.32 11.70
CA MET A 532 -21.73 -6.01 11.11
C MET A 532 -23.05 -6.06 10.35
N ARG A 533 -23.29 -7.11 9.55
CA ARG A 533 -24.54 -7.30 8.80
C ARG A 533 -25.75 -7.46 9.73
N LEU A 534 -25.63 -8.31 10.75
CA LEU A 534 -26.68 -8.53 11.74
C LEU A 534 -27.02 -7.23 12.49
N SER A 535 -26.01 -6.45 12.87
CA SER A 535 -26.22 -5.15 13.51
C SER A 535 -26.93 -4.16 12.58
N ALA A 536 -26.50 -4.07 11.33
CA ALA A 536 -27.13 -3.19 10.33
C ALA A 536 -28.60 -3.59 10.06
N ASP A 537 -28.90 -4.88 9.98
CA ASP A 537 -30.27 -5.38 9.81
C ASP A 537 -31.16 -5.06 11.01
N GLN A 538 -30.65 -5.27 12.22
CA GLN A 538 -31.39 -4.96 13.44
C GLN A 538 -31.69 -3.46 13.57
N LEU A 539 -30.72 -2.60 13.27
CA LEU A 539 -30.88 -1.14 13.31
C LEU A 539 -31.85 -0.66 12.23
N MET A 540 -31.78 -1.22 11.02
CA MET A 540 -32.72 -0.92 9.95
C MET A 540 -34.14 -1.38 10.31
N GLY A 541 -34.32 -2.60 10.80
CA GLY A 541 -35.62 -3.13 11.22
C GLY A 541 -36.25 -2.31 12.35
N TYR A 542 -35.44 -1.86 13.30
CA TYR A 542 -35.89 -0.97 14.36
C TYR A 542 -36.29 0.42 13.85
N ALA A 543 -35.51 1.03 12.94
CA ALA A 543 -35.87 2.28 12.29
C ALA A 543 -37.18 2.13 11.49
N GLN A 544 -37.38 1.02 10.78
CA GLN A 544 -38.61 0.73 10.05
C GLN A 544 -39.83 0.58 10.98
N GLN A 545 -39.67 -0.06 12.14
CA GLN A 545 -40.73 -0.14 13.15
C GLN A 545 -41.14 1.25 13.62
N LEU A 546 -40.16 2.09 13.96
CA LEU A 546 -40.38 3.48 14.39
C LEU A 546 -41.06 4.33 13.31
N VAL A 547 -40.69 4.16 12.04
CA VAL A 547 -41.36 4.81 10.90
C VAL A 547 -42.84 4.43 10.83
N LYS A 548 -43.18 3.15 11.03
CA LYS A 548 -44.59 2.68 11.03
C LYS A 548 -45.39 3.30 12.18
N GLU A 549 -44.84 3.30 13.38
CA GLU A 549 -45.50 3.86 14.56
C GLU A 549 -45.69 5.37 14.46
N MET A 550 -44.72 6.06 13.85
CA MET A 550 -44.75 7.51 13.67
C MET A 550 -45.41 7.95 12.36
N ALA A 551 -46.02 7.05 11.57
CA ALA A 551 -46.60 7.35 10.26
C ALA A 551 -47.62 8.50 10.31
N GLY A 552 -48.40 8.62 11.40
CA GLY A 552 -49.34 9.73 11.59
C GLY A 552 -48.68 11.09 11.78
N GLU A 553 -47.49 11.12 12.39
CA GLU A 553 -46.71 12.34 12.67
C GLU A 553 -45.88 12.76 11.45
N ILE A 554 -45.24 11.80 10.78
CA ILE A 554 -44.34 12.06 9.64
C ILE A 554 -45.07 12.09 8.29
N GLY A 555 -46.31 11.58 8.22
CA GLY A 555 -47.13 11.43 7.03
C GLY A 555 -47.03 10.03 6.41
N GLY A 556 -48.19 9.42 6.13
CA GLY A 556 -48.30 8.04 5.63
C GLY A 556 -47.54 7.81 4.32
N ASP A 557 -47.68 8.70 3.33
CA ASP A 557 -47.01 8.57 2.04
C ASP A 557 -45.47 8.51 2.17
N LEU A 558 -44.90 9.32 3.08
CA LEU A 558 -43.47 9.31 3.35
C LEU A 558 -43.06 8.01 4.06
N ALA A 559 -43.87 7.55 5.02
CA ALA A 559 -43.62 6.30 5.72
C ALA A 559 -43.61 5.11 4.74
N ASP A 560 -44.63 4.99 3.89
CA ASP A 560 -44.73 3.92 2.89
C ASP A 560 -43.58 4.00 1.87
N ALA A 561 -43.23 5.20 1.41
CA ALA A 561 -42.11 5.40 0.51
C ALA A 561 -40.75 5.03 1.15
N LEU A 562 -40.53 5.33 2.44
CA LEU A 562 -39.32 4.94 3.15
C LEU A 562 -39.19 3.43 3.32
N LEU A 563 -40.32 2.75 3.57
CA LEU A 563 -40.37 1.31 3.85
C LEU A 563 -40.33 0.45 2.57
N GLY A 564 -40.91 0.94 1.47
CA GLY A 564 -41.01 0.22 0.20
C GLY A 564 -39.90 0.51 -0.81
N ALA A 565 -38.88 1.30 -0.45
CA ALA A 565 -37.82 1.71 -1.37
C ALA A 565 -36.93 0.52 -1.79
N ASP A 566 -36.83 0.25 -3.09
CA ASP A 566 -35.71 -0.50 -3.63
C ASP A 566 -34.43 0.36 -3.52
N GLN A 567 -33.33 -0.25 -3.11
CA GLN A 567 -32.05 0.41 -2.82
C GLN A 567 -30.87 -0.33 -3.47
N ARG A 568 -31.12 -1.08 -4.55
CA ARG A 568 -30.11 -1.84 -5.27
C ARG A 568 -29.34 -1.02 -6.31
N GLU A 569 -29.96 0.03 -6.84
CA GLU A 569 -29.38 0.90 -7.87
C GLU A 569 -29.06 2.29 -7.30
N GLU A 570 -28.07 2.98 -7.86
CA GLU A 570 -27.57 4.28 -7.36
C GLU A 570 -28.68 5.36 -7.35
N ALA A 571 -29.51 5.43 -8.39
CA ALA A 571 -30.60 6.40 -8.46
C ALA A 571 -31.64 6.17 -7.33
N ALA A 572 -31.94 4.91 -7.01
CA ALA A 572 -32.90 4.59 -5.97
C ALA A 572 -32.33 4.87 -4.56
N LEU A 573 -31.02 4.64 -4.37
CA LEU A 573 -30.30 5.05 -3.16
C LEU A 573 -30.27 6.57 -2.98
N TYR A 574 -30.10 7.33 -4.07
CA TYR A 574 -30.20 8.80 -4.04
C TYR A 574 -31.58 9.25 -3.56
N GLU A 575 -32.65 8.70 -4.15
CA GLU A 575 -34.03 9.00 -3.74
C GLU A 575 -34.29 8.63 -2.27
N GLN A 576 -33.82 7.47 -1.81
CA GLN A 576 -33.96 7.07 -0.41
C GLN A 576 -33.25 8.07 0.53
N ARG A 577 -32.08 8.59 0.14
CA ARG A 577 -31.39 9.62 0.93
C ARG A 577 -32.20 10.90 1.04
N GLN A 578 -32.88 11.31 -0.04
CA GLN A 578 -33.78 12.47 0.01
C GLN A 578 -34.96 12.23 0.96
N ARG A 579 -35.54 11.03 0.95
CA ARG A 579 -36.61 10.64 1.88
C ARG A 579 -36.13 10.65 3.33
N VAL A 580 -34.93 10.14 3.61
CA VAL A 580 -34.32 10.16 4.96
C VAL A 580 -34.00 11.58 5.41
N ALA A 581 -33.49 12.44 4.52
CA ALA A 581 -33.26 13.85 4.83
C ALA A 581 -34.57 14.57 5.19
N LEU A 582 -35.64 14.34 4.42
CA LEU A 582 -36.98 14.86 4.72
C LEU A 582 -37.52 14.33 6.05
N LEU A 583 -37.32 13.04 6.33
CA LEU A 583 -37.67 12.45 7.62
C LEU A 583 -36.97 13.17 8.78
N LEU A 584 -35.65 13.36 8.69
CA LEU A 584 -34.86 14.04 9.72
C LEU A 584 -35.33 15.49 9.95
N ASP A 585 -35.68 16.24 8.89
CA ASP A 585 -36.24 17.59 9.02
C ASP A 585 -37.58 17.59 9.78
N LYS A 586 -38.46 16.62 9.49
CA LYS A 586 -39.74 16.47 10.21
C LYS A 586 -39.53 16.10 11.67
N LEU A 587 -38.64 15.15 11.96
CA LEU A 587 -38.35 14.71 13.33
C LEU A 587 -37.73 15.81 14.18
N ALA A 588 -36.89 16.67 13.60
CA ALA A 588 -36.32 17.82 14.29
C ALA A 588 -37.37 18.82 14.79
N ARG A 589 -38.55 18.86 14.15
CA ARG A 589 -39.68 19.74 14.51
C ARG A 589 -40.77 19.03 15.33
N SER A 590 -40.67 17.72 15.48
CA SER A 590 -41.66 16.93 16.21
C SER A 590 -41.41 16.99 17.72
N SER A 591 -42.49 17.08 18.49
CA SER A 591 -42.45 16.96 19.95
C SER A 591 -42.75 15.53 20.44
N HIS A 592 -42.98 14.60 19.50
CA HIS A 592 -43.30 13.21 19.84
C HIS A 592 -42.14 12.55 20.61
N PRO A 593 -42.39 11.79 21.69
CA PRO A 593 -41.33 11.20 22.52
C PRO A 593 -40.35 10.32 21.73
N ARG A 594 -40.85 9.64 20.68
CA ARG A 594 -40.04 8.76 19.82
C ARG A 594 -39.28 9.48 18.70
N ALA A 595 -39.47 10.79 18.51
CA ALA A 595 -38.84 11.52 17.41
C ALA A 595 -37.31 11.50 17.51
N LYS A 596 -36.76 11.72 18.72
CA LYS A 596 -35.32 11.64 18.98
C LYS A 596 -34.76 10.24 18.78
N GLU A 597 -35.53 9.23 19.19
CA GLU A 597 -35.18 7.83 19.03
C GLU A 597 -35.09 7.45 17.55
N LEU A 598 -36.12 7.77 16.74
CA LEU A 598 -36.09 7.54 15.29
C LEU A 598 -34.99 8.35 14.60
N ALA A 599 -34.77 9.61 14.99
CA ALA A 599 -33.71 10.43 14.42
C ALA A 599 -32.32 9.80 14.62
N SER A 600 -32.07 9.14 15.76
CA SER A 600 -30.80 8.46 16.04
C SER A 600 -30.51 7.25 15.15
N VAL A 601 -31.57 6.65 14.56
CA VAL A 601 -31.45 5.45 13.70
C VAL A 601 -31.92 5.65 12.26
N ALA A 602 -32.41 6.84 11.89
CA ALA A 602 -33.00 7.09 10.57
C ALA A 602 -32.03 6.83 9.40
N GLU A 603 -30.73 7.11 9.58
CA GLU A 603 -29.69 6.82 8.59
C GLU A 603 -29.53 5.31 8.29
N TRP A 604 -30.01 4.42 9.15
CA TRP A 604 -30.02 2.98 8.90
C TRP A 604 -31.14 2.53 7.94
N LEU A 605 -32.07 3.43 7.58
CA LEU A 605 -33.02 3.20 6.49
C LEU A 605 -32.34 3.19 5.11
N ILE A 606 -31.08 3.63 5.02
CA ILE A 606 -30.23 3.51 3.83
C ILE A 606 -29.48 2.18 3.92
N ARG A 607 -29.64 1.31 2.91
CA ARG A 607 -29.00 -0.01 2.84
C ARG A 607 -27.47 0.11 2.95
N ARG A 608 -26.90 -0.50 3.99
CA ARG A 608 -25.44 -0.64 4.14
C ARG A 608 -24.92 -1.81 3.33
N SER A 609 -23.79 -1.60 2.64
CA SER A 609 -23.08 -2.63 1.87
C SER A 609 -21.97 -3.22 2.75
N VAL A 610 -22.11 -4.46 3.22
CA VAL A 610 -21.11 -5.09 4.09
C VAL A 610 -20.10 -5.85 3.25
N TRP A 611 -18.83 -5.50 3.40
CA TRP A 611 -17.71 -6.07 2.66
C TRP A 611 -16.73 -6.77 3.60
N ILE A 612 -16.39 -8.01 3.29
CA ILE A 612 -15.48 -8.86 4.04
C ILE A 612 -14.24 -9.07 3.16
N ILE A 613 -13.15 -8.37 3.47
CA ILE A 613 -11.96 -8.31 2.62
C ILE A 613 -10.80 -9.04 3.29
N GLY A 614 -10.12 -9.92 2.55
CA GLY A 614 -8.93 -10.59 3.07
C GLY A 614 -8.12 -11.31 2.00
N GLY A 615 -6.89 -11.70 2.36
CA GLY A 615 -6.00 -12.44 1.45
C GLY A 615 -6.30 -13.94 1.41
N ASP A 616 -5.59 -14.66 0.55
CA ASP A 616 -5.74 -16.11 0.42
C ASP A 616 -5.44 -16.88 1.72
N GLY A 617 -4.47 -16.44 2.51
CA GLY A 617 -4.16 -17.10 3.78
C GLY A 617 -5.29 -17.07 4.80
N TRP A 618 -6.12 -16.03 4.79
CA TRP A 618 -7.33 -16.01 5.60
C TRP A 618 -8.38 -16.97 5.02
N ALA A 619 -8.78 -16.74 3.76
CA ALA A 619 -9.93 -17.41 3.16
C ALA A 619 -9.73 -18.90 2.91
N TYR A 620 -8.51 -19.33 2.60
CA TYR A 620 -8.22 -20.73 2.28
C TYR A 620 -7.79 -21.52 3.51
N ASP A 621 -7.17 -20.87 4.50
CA ASP A 621 -6.58 -21.53 5.67
C ASP A 621 -7.28 -21.19 6.97
N ILE A 622 -6.80 -20.16 7.69
CA ILE A 622 -7.13 -19.99 9.11
C ILE A 622 -8.59 -19.57 9.34
N GLY A 623 -9.13 -18.72 8.46
CA GLY A 623 -10.51 -18.25 8.54
C GLY A 623 -11.48 -19.02 7.64
N TYR A 624 -11.04 -20.12 7.00
CA TYR A 624 -11.92 -20.86 6.10
C TYR A 624 -13.15 -21.43 6.80
N GLY A 625 -13.02 -21.92 8.04
CA GLY A 625 -14.17 -22.47 8.78
C GLY A 625 -15.25 -21.41 9.01
N GLY A 626 -14.85 -20.20 9.42
CA GLY A 626 -15.74 -19.05 9.56
C GLY A 626 -16.33 -18.59 8.23
N LEU A 627 -15.50 -18.49 7.19
CA LEU A 627 -15.92 -18.14 5.84
C LEU A 627 -16.98 -19.11 5.30
N ASP A 628 -16.73 -20.41 5.40
CA ASP A 628 -17.66 -21.46 4.99
C ASP A 628 -19.00 -21.35 5.72
N HIS A 629 -18.96 -21.12 7.04
CA HIS A 629 -20.17 -20.90 7.83
C HIS A 629 -20.97 -19.67 7.37
N VAL A 630 -20.31 -18.55 7.09
CA VAL A 630 -20.97 -17.33 6.59
C VAL A 630 -21.55 -17.53 5.20
N LEU A 631 -20.84 -18.23 4.30
CA LEU A 631 -21.33 -18.56 2.96
C LEU A 631 -22.54 -19.49 2.99
N ALA A 632 -22.70 -20.31 4.03
CA ALA A 632 -23.84 -21.21 4.17
C ALA A 632 -25.13 -20.50 4.65
N LEU A 633 -25.04 -19.25 5.09
CA LEU A 633 -26.15 -18.47 5.63
C LEU A 633 -26.73 -17.50 4.59
N PRO A 634 -28.02 -17.12 4.68
CA PRO A 634 -28.69 -16.31 3.66
C PRO A 634 -28.41 -14.80 3.79
N TYR A 635 -27.38 -14.39 4.53
CA TYR A 635 -27.12 -12.98 4.83
C TYR A 635 -26.46 -12.26 3.65
N ASP A 636 -26.91 -11.03 3.39
CA ASP A 636 -26.41 -10.14 2.32
C ASP A 636 -25.04 -9.54 2.69
N VAL A 637 -23.98 -10.28 2.36
CA VAL A 637 -22.57 -9.89 2.56
C VAL A 637 -21.74 -10.11 1.30
N ASN A 638 -20.80 -9.21 1.05
CA ASN A 638 -19.89 -9.28 -0.09
C ASN A 638 -18.49 -9.67 0.39
N ILE A 639 -17.97 -10.80 -0.05
CA ILE A 639 -16.64 -11.30 0.33
C ILE A 639 -15.68 -11.09 -0.84
N LEU A 640 -14.59 -10.36 -0.60
CA LEU A 640 -13.52 -10.13 -1.57
C LEU A 640 -12.23 -10.79 -1.09
N VAL A 641 -11.86 -11.89 -1.76
CA VAL A 641 -10.61 -12.61 -1.53
C VAL A 641 -9.55 -12.13 -2.51
N LEU A 642 -8.50 -11.52 -1.97
CA LEU A 642 -7.34 -11.02 -2.70
C LEU A 642 -6.30 -12.15 -2.77
N ASP A 643 -6.43 -13.00 -3.79
CA ASP A 643 -5.66 -14.24 -3.89
C ASP A 643 -4.28 -13.98 -4.49
N THR A 644 -3.28 -13.90 -3.61
CA THR A 644 -1.87 -13.79 -3.97
C THR A 644 -1.18 -15.15 -4.03
N GLU A 645 -1.90 -16.23 -3.73
CA GLU A 645 -1.42 -17.61 -3.68
C GLU A 645 -0.27 -17.87 -2.69
N VAL A 646 0.01 -16.95 -1.76
CA VAL A 646 1.01 -17.07 -0.69
C VAL A 646 0.65 -16.14 0.46
N TYR A 647 1.23 -16.36 1.65
CA TYR A 647 1.10 -15.38 2.74
C TYR A 647 2.04 -14.20 2.48
N SER A 648 1.57 -13.28 1.65
CA SER A 648 2.35 -12.16 1.15
C SER A 648 2.86 -11.23 2.25
N ASN A 649 2.15 -11.09 3.38
CA ASN A 649 2.56 -10.20 4.48
C ASN A 649 3.74 -10.74 5.29
N THR A 650 3.72 -12.01 5.64
CA THR A 650 4.70 -12.64 6.53
C THR A 650 5.93 -13.16 5.77
N GLY A 651 6.06 -12.78 4.50
CA GLY A 651 7.24 -13.02 3.66
C GLY A 651 7.15 -14.24 2.76
N GLY A 652 5.95 -14.57 2.27
CA GLY A 652 5.73 -15.56 1.20
C GLY A 652 5.74 -17.01 1.69
N GLN A 653 4.96 -17.32 2.72
CA GLN A 653 4.69 -18.70 3.16
C GLN A 653 3.70 -19.37 2.24
N THR A 654 3.80 -20.70 2.14
CA THR A 654 2.81 -21.54 1.47
C THR A 654 1.43 -21.40 2.11
N SER A 655 0.40 -21.26 1.28
CA SER A 655 -1.02 -21.36 1.64
C SER A 655 -1.68 -22.55 0.94
N LYS A 656 -2.92 -22.91 1.29
CA LYS A 656 -3.70 -23.84 0.47
C LYS A 656 -4.06 -23.28 -0.91
N ALA A 657 -3.92 -21.97 -1.13
CA ALA A 657 -4.07 -21.32 -2.43
C ALA A 657 -2.79 -21.37 -3.29
N THR A 658 -1.63 -21.71 -2.72
CA THR A 658 -0.38 -21.88 -3.48
C THR A 658 -0.53 -22.99 -4.53
N PRO A 659 -0.09 -22.78 -5.79
CA PRO A 659 -0.22 -23.78 -6.84
C PRO A 659 0.87 -24.85 -6.81
N THR A 660 0.62 -25.96 -7.50
CA THR A 660 1.56 -27.07 -7.68
C THR A 660 2.90 -26.56 -8.27
N GLY A 661 4.01 -27.00 -7.68
CA GLY A 661 5.36 -26.64 -8.13
C GLY A 661 5.88 -25.27 -7.65
N ALA A 662 5.04 -24.42 -7.05
CA ALA A 662 5.50 -23.12 -6.55
C ALA A 662 6.39 -23.28 -5.30
N VAL A 663 7.51 -22.57 -5.30
CA VAL A 663 8.44 -22.48 -4.17
C VAL A 663 8.03 -21.31 -3.28
N ALA A 664 7.81 -21.62 -2.00
CA ALA A 664 7.50 -20.67 -0.94
C ALA A 664 8.11 -21.16 0.38
N LYS A 665 8.09 -20.36 1.45
CA LYS A 665 8.51 -20.86 2.77
C LYS A 665 7.55 -21.97 3.20
N PHE A 666 8.10 -23.07 3.70
CA PHE A 666 7.42 -24.36 3.97
C PHE A 666 7.11 -25.23 2.72
N SER A 667 7.44 -24.77 1.51
CA SER A 667 7.44 -25.57 0.28
C SER A 667 8.70 -25.31 -0.57
N ALA A 668 9.88 -25.38 0.05
CA ALA A 668 11.16 -25.07 -0.60
C ALA A 668 11.46 -25.96 -1.82
N GLY A 669 10.98 -27.22 -1.82
CA GLY A 669 11.09 -28.15 -2.93
C GLY A 669 9.94 -28.06 -3.95
N GLY A 670 9.13 -27.00 -3.91
CA GLY A 670 7.89 -26.88 -4.67
C GLY A 670 6.71 -27.51 -3.92
N LYS A 671 5.53 -26.86 -3.97
CA LYS A 671 4.32 -27.43 -3.36
C LYS A 671 3.84 -28.65 -4.14
N ALA A 672 3.63 -29.75 -3.44
CA ALA A 672 3.30 -31.04 -4.05
C ALA A 672 1.80 -31.29 -4.28
N THR A 673 0.94 -30.47 -3.68
CA THR A 673 -0.51 -30.61 -3.77
C THR A 673 -1.11 -29.51 -4.64
N ALA A 674 -2.25 -29.83 -5.27
CA ALA A 674 -3.03 -28.88 -6.05
C ALA A 674 -3.50 -27.67 -5.23
N LYS A 675 -3.84 -26.58 -5.93
CA LYS A 675 -4.51 -25.43 -5.32
C LYS A 675 -5.90 -25.86 -4.84
N LYS A 676 -6.27 -25.50 -3.60
CA LYS A 676 -7.66 -25.68 -3.14
C LYS A 676 -8.57 -24.80 -3.99
N ASP A 677 -9.65 -25.34 -4.53
CA ASP A 677 -10.59 -24.61 -5.39
C ASP A 677 -11.74 -23.99 -4.55
N LEU A 678 -11.46 -22.87 -3.88
CA LEU A 678 -12.43 -22.19 -3.01
C LEU A 678 -13.69 -21.74 -3.76
N ALA A 679 -13.53 -21.20 -4.98
CA ALA A 679 -14.65 -20.67 -5.75
C ALA A 679 -15.61 -21.79 -6.16
N ARG A 680 -15.09 -22.96 -6.58
CA ARG A 680 -15.94 -24.13 -6.82
C ARG A 680 -16.66 -24.59 -5.55
N LEU A 681 -15.94 -24.76 -4.44
CA LEU A 681 -16.53 -25.22 -3.17
C LEU A 681 -17.67 -24.30 -2.73
N ALA A 682 -17.52 -22.99 -2.88
CA ALA A 682 -18.57 -22.03 -2.58
C ALA A 682 -19.77 -22.14 -3.54
N SER A 683 -19.54 -22.43 -4.82
CA SER A 683 -20.62 -22.58 -5.80
C SER A 683 -21.50 -23.80 -5.55
N ASP A 684 -20.99 -24.82 -4.86
CA ASP A 684 -21.73 -26.05 -4.53
C ASP A 684 -22.89 -25.80 -3.54
N TYR A 685 -22.86 -24.69 -2.78
CA TYR A 685 -24.00 -24.27 -1.93
C TYR A 685 -25.25 -23.89 -2.72
N GLY A 686 -25.11 -23.54 -4.01
CA GLY A 686 -26.21 -23.24 -4.92
C GLY A 686 -26.92 -21.89 -4.73
N HIS A 687 -26.80 -21.26 -3.55
CA HIS A 687 -27.41 -19.98 -3.21
C HIS A 687 -26.37 -18.87 -2.96
N VAL A 688 -25.09 -19.14 -3.20
CA VAL A 688 -24.00 -18.17 -3.07
C VAL A 688 -23.69 -17.63 -4.46
N TYR A 689 -23.62 -16.31 -4.63
CA TYR A 689 -23.04 -15.73 -5.86
C TYR A 689 -21.53 -15.93 -5.82
N VAL A 690 -20.92 -16.50 -6.86
CA VAL A 690 -19.47 -16.76 -6.88
C VAL A 690 -18.85 -16.30 -8.19
N ALA A 691 -17.71 -15.62 -8.12
CA ALA A 691 -16.97 -15.23 -9.31
C ALA A 691 -15.45 -15.26 -9.11
N THR A 692 -14.72 -15.60 -10.17
CA THR A 692 -13.27 -15.38 -10.27
C THR A 692 -12.98 -14.21 -11.21
N VAL A 693 -12.07 -13.31 -10.80
CA VAL A 693 -11.76 -12.08 -11.55
C VAL A 693 -10.27 -11.86 -11.73
N ALA A 694 -9.91 -11.21 -12.83
CA ALA A 694 -8.55 -10.77 -13.16
C ALA A 694 -8.65 -9.50 -14.04
N TYR A 695 -8.49 -8.31 -13.47
CA TYR A 695 -8.73 -7.05 -14.20
C TYR A 695 -7.78 -6.86 -15.38
N GLY A 696 -6.54 -7.36 -15.27
CA GLY A 696 -5.54 -7.30 -16.34
C GLY A 696 -5.86 -8.24 -17.52
N ALA A 697 -6.71 -9.24 -17.30
CA ALA A 697 -7.20 -10.13 -18.34
C ALA A 697 -8.52 -9.65 -18.96
N LYS A 698 -9.49 -9.23 -18.12
CA LYS A 698 -10.83 -8.84 -18.57
C LYS A 698 -11.50 -7.82 -17.62
N ASP A 699 -11.03 -6.57 -17.70
CA ASP A 699 -11.54 -5.42 -16.94
C ASP A 699 -13.07 -5.28 -16.91
N THR A 700 -13.73 -5.42 -18.07
CA THR A 700 -15.19 -5.34 -18.20
C THR A 700 -15.93 -6.45 -17.46
N GLN A 701 -15.37 -7.66 -17.39
CA GLN A 701 -15.92 -8.75 -16.56
C GLN A 701 -15.74 -8.43 -15.08
N THR A 702 -14.59 -7.89 -14.69
CA THR A 702 -14.34 -7.50 -13.29
C THR A 702 -15.34 -6.45 -12.82
N LEU A 703 -15.56 -5.38 -13.59
CA LEU A 703 -16.57 -4.35 -13.25
C LEU A 703 -17.97 -4.96 -13.12
N ARG A 704 -18.35 -5.86 -14.03
CA ARG A 704 -19.65 -6.53 -13.99
C ARG A 704 -19.82 -7.38 -12.73
N VAL A 705 -18.80 -8.16 -12.36
CA VAL A 705 -18.82 -9.01 -11.15
C VAL A 705 -19.08 -8.18 -9.90
N PHE A 706 -18.45 -7.01 -9.76
CA PHE A 706 -18.64 -6.17 -8.58
C PHE A 706 -20.10 -5.69 -8.44
N HIS A 707 -20.73 -5.29 -9.55
CA HIS A 707 -22.14 -4.90 -9.58
C HIS A 707 -23.08 -6.10 -9.33
N GLU A 708 -22.82 -7.23 -9.98
CA GLU A 708 -23.66 -8.42 -9.82
C GLU A 708 -23.60 -9.00 -8.40
N ALA A 709 -22.41 -9.03 -7.78
CA ALA A 709 -22.21 -9.47 -6.41
C ALA A 709 -22.90 -8.54 -5.40
N GLU A 710 -22.73 -7.22 -5.54
CA GLU A 710 -23.28 -6.25 -4.57
C GLU A 710 -24.81 -6.17 -4.62
N SER A 711 -25.39 -6.39 -5.80
CA SER A 711 -26.84 -6.42 -6.02
C SER A 711 -27.48 -7.76 -5.68
N TYR A 712 -26.70 -8.80 -5.42
CA TYR A 712 -27.23 -10.12 -5.06
C TYR A 712 -27.75 -10.09 -3.61
N PRO A 713 -29.02 -10.43 -3.34
CA PRO A 713 -29.59 -10.39 -1.99
C PRO A 713 -29.22 -11.65 -1.19
N GLY A 714 -27.92 -11.86 -0.96
CA GLY A 714 -27.39 -13.02 -0.26
C GLY A 714 -25.86 -13.01 -0.21
N PRO A 715 -25.22 -14.11 0.19
CA PRO A 715 -23.76 -14.17 0.26
C PRO A 715 -23.14 -14.14 -1.14
N SER A 716 -22.15 -13.28 -1.32
CA SER A 716 -21.38 -13.13 -2.56
C SER A 716 -19.89 -13.36 -2.31
N LEU A 717 -19.22 -14.15 -3.13
CA LEU A 717 -17.79 -14.42 -3.09
C LEU A 717 -17.12 -14.01 -4.41
N ILE A 718 -16.18 -13.07 -4.32
CA ILE A 718 -15.29 -12.66 -5.40
C ILE A 718 -13.87 -13.12 -5.07
N VAL A 719 -13.28 -14.00 -5.89
CA VAL A 719 -11.88 -14.39 -5.78
C VAL A 719 -11.07 -13.68 -6.87
N ALA A 720 -10.20 -12.77 -6.45
CA ALA A 720 -9.46 -11.87 -7.33
C ALA A 720 -7.99 -12.24 -7.42
N TYR A 721 -7.51 -12.59 -8.62
CA TYR A 721 -6.09 -12.87 -8.83
C TYR A 721 -5.25 -11.63 -8.58
N SER A 722 -4.38 -11.69 -7.57
CA SER A 722 -3.66 -10.54 -7.05
C SER A 722 -2.14 -10.73 -7.16
N PRO A 723 -1.54 -10.36 -8.30
CA PRO A 723 -0.10 -10.21 -8.48
C PRO A 723 0.67 -9.63 -7.29
N CYS A 724 1.76 -10.31 -6.90
CA CYS A 724 2.57 -9.93 -5.75
C CYS A 724 4.08 -10.02 -6.05
N ILE A 725 4.87 -9.17 -5.40
CA ILE A 725 6.34 -9.22 -5.45
C ILE A 725 6.91 -10.59 -5.05
N ALA A 726 6.17 -11.38 -4.26
CA ALA A 726 6.55 -12.73 -3.85
C ALA A 726 6.58 -13.73 -5.03
N HIS A 727 5.91 -13.44 -6.14
CA HIS A 727 5.96 -14.25 -7.36
C HIS A 727 7.30 -14.11 -8.09
N GLY A 728 7.97 -12.96 -7.91
CA GLY A 728 9.33 -12.73 -8.39
C GLY A 728 9.43 -12.45 -9.89
N TYR A 729 8.60 -11.54 -10.38
CA TYR A 729 8.72 -10.88 -11.69
C TYR A 729 8.59 -9.35 -11.50
N ASP A 730 8.83 -8.58 -12.56
CA ASP A 730 8.69 -7.13 -12.51
C ASP A 730 7.21 -6.70 -12.44
N MET A 731 6.85 -6.01 -11.36
CA MET A 731 5.46 -5.62 -11.10
C MET A 731 4.89 -4.65 -12.13
N LEU A 732 5.73 -3.96 -12.92
CA LEU A 732 5.29 -3.20 -14.11
C LEU A 732 4.43 -4.05 -15.05
N TYR A 733 4.69 -5.36 -15.11
CA TYR A 733 3.99 -6.30 -15.99
C TYR A 733 2.88 -7.08 -15.29
N ASN A 734 2.41 -6.62 -14.12
CA ASN A 734 1.28 -7.20 -13.38
C ASN A 734 0.10 -7.56 -14.30
N GLN A 735 -0.37 -6.65 -15.15
CA GLN A 735 -1.51 -6.90 -16.04
C GLN A 735 -1.23 -7.99 -17.08
N ARG A 736 -0.01 -8.01 -17.64
CA ARG A 736 0.42 -9.09 -18.55
C ARG A 736 0.40 -10.43 -17.84
N GLN A 737 0.81 -10.45 -16.58
CA GLN A 737 0.79 -11.67 -15.77
C GLN A 737 -0.63 -12.17 -15.53
N GLN A 738 -1.58 -11.29 -15.20
CA GLN A 738 -2.98 -11.67 -15.08
C GLN A 738 -3.55 -12.25 -16.38
N ASN A 739 -3.26 -11.60 -17.52
CA ASN A 739 -3.67 -12.10 -18.83
C ASN A 739 -3.05 -13.46 -19.15
N MET A 740 -1.76 -13.64 -18.82
CA MET A 740 -1.06 -14.92 -19.01
C MET A 740 -1.64 -16.02 -18.13
N ALA A 741 -1.98 -15.72 -16.86
CA ALA A 741 -2.62 -16.67 -15.95
C ALA A 741 -3.98 -17.16 -16.50
N VAL A 742 -4.79 -16.27 -17.09
CA VAL A 742 -6.05 -16.67 -17.72
C VAL A 742 -5.80 -17.48 -18.99
N LYS A 743 -4.90 -17.02 -19.87
CA LYS A 743 -4.60 -17.69 -21.15
C LYS A 743 -3.94 -19.05 -21.00
N SER A 744 -3.30 -19.32 -19.87
CA SER A 744 -2.65 -20.61 -19.58
C SER A 744 -3.56 -21.61 -18.87
N GLY A 745 -4.77 -21.22 -18.48
CA GLY A 745 -5.66 -22.05 -17.64
C GLY A 745 -5.27 -22.06 -16.16
N HIS A 746 -4.23 -21.32 -15.76
CA HIS A 746 -3.88 -21.11 -14.34
C HIS A 746 -5.03 -20.47 -13.56
N TRP A 747 -5.73 -19.52 -14.19
CA TRP A 747 -6.81 -18.75 -13.56
C TRP A 747 -8.04 -18.60 -14.47
N PRO A 748 -8.91 -19.61 -14.58
CA PRO A 748 -10.15 -19.47 -15.35
C PRO A 748 -11.07 -18.39 -14.76
N LEU A 749 -11.75 -17.64 -15.62
CA LEU A 749 -12.73 -16.61 -15.23
C LEU A 749 -14.14 -17.16 -15.37
N PHE A 750 -14.91 -17.18 -14.29
CA PHE A 750 -16.32 -17.58 -14.34
C PHE A 750 -17.17 -16.76 -13.36
N ARG A 751 -18.49 -16.89 -13.53
CA ARG A 751 -19.50 -16.41 -12.60
C ARG A 751 -20.56 -17.48 -12.38
N TYR A 752 -21.01 -17.62 -11.15
CA TYR A 752 -22.15 -18.41 -10.74
C TYR A 752 -23.15 -17.44 -10.10
N ASP A 753 -24.28 -17.22 -10.76
CA ASP A 753 -25.33 -16.33 -10.29
C ASP A 753 -26.62 -17.14 -10.02
N PRO A 754 -26.98 -17.35 -8.73
CA PRO A 754 -28.18 -18.09 -8.35
C PRO A 754 -29.47 -17.52 -8.97
N ARG A 755 -29.54 -16.20 -9.21
CA ARG A 755 -30.74 -15.56 -9.77
C ARG A 755 -31.08 -16.03 -11.18
N LEU A 756 -30.06 -16.44 -11.95
CA LEU A 756 -30.27 -16.94 -13.31
C LEU A 756 -31.07 -18.23 -13.31
N LYS A 757 -30.89 -19.07 -12.27
CA LYS A 757 -31.68 -20.30 -12.10
C LYS A 757 -33.16 -19.98 -11.94
N ASP A 758 -33.49 -18.98 -11.12
CA ASP A 758 -34.87 -18.54 -10.91
C ASP A 758 -35.48 -17.94 -12.20
N ALA A 759 -34.63 -17.35 -13.05
CA ALA A 759 -34.99 -16.85 -14.38
C ALA A 759 -34.97 -17.93 -15.48
N GLY A 760 -34.83 -19.21 -15.15
CA GLY A 760 -34.82 -20.33 -16.10
C GLY A 760 -33.55 -20.44 -16.96
N SER A 761 -32.49 -19.73 -16.60
CA SER A 761 -31.18 -19.74 -17.26
C SER A 761 -30.14 -20.51 -16.45
N HIS A 762 -29.05 -20.93 -17.10
CA HIS A 762 -27.98 -21.64 -16.41
C HIS A 762 -27.22 -20.69 -15.47
N PRO A 763 -27.04 -21.01 -14.16
CA PRO A 763 -26.41 -20.12 -13.20
C PRO A 763 -24.90 -19.97 -13.39
N PHE A 764 -24.23 -21.01 -13.89
CA PHE A 764 -22.80 -20.99 -14.15
C PHE A 764 -22.49 -20.49 -15.56
N LYS A 765 -21.60 -19.50 -15.67
CA LYS A 765 -21.10 -18.95 -16.92
C LYS A 765 -19.58 -18.86 -16.90
N LEU A 766 -18.94 -19.56 -17.83
CA LEU A 766 -17.49 -19.48 -18.07
C LEU A 766 -17.19 -18.27 -18.97
N ASP A 767 -16.50 -17.27 -18.43
CA ASP A 767 -16.19 -16.00 -19.11
C ASP A 767 -14.80 -15.96 -19.76
N SER A 768 -13.91 -16.90 -19.42
CA SER A 768 -12.61 -17.11 -20.09
C SER A 768 -12.73 -18.11 -21.23
N ALA A 769 -11.97 -17.90 -22.31
CA ALA A 769 -11.81 -18.88 -23.39
C ALA A 769 -10.96 -20.08 -22.92
N ALA A 770 -10.94 -21.15 -23.73
CA ALA A 770 -10.04 -22.28 -23.54
C ALA A 770 -8.57 -21.81 -23.47
N PRO A 771 -7.72 -22.48 -22.66
CA PRO A 771 -6.30 -22.14 -22.58
C PRO A 771 -5.67 -22.09 -23.98
N SER A 772 -5.06 -20.95 -24.31
CA SER A 772 -4.39 -20.71 -25.59
C SER A 772 -2.87 -20.74 -25.47
N GLN A 773 -2.34 -20.94 -24.26
CA GLN A 773 -0.92 -21.04 -23.96
C GLN A 773 -0.69 -22.21 -22.99
N PRO A 774 0.46 -22.90 -23.05
CA PRO A 774 0.79 -23.92 -22.07
C PRO A 774 1.06 -23.29 -20.69
N ILE A 775 0.78 -24.03 -19.61
CA ILE A 775 1.07 -23.57 -18.23
C ILE A 775 2.55 -23.24 -18.03
N LYS A 776 3.42 -23.91 -18.80
CA LYS A 776 4.86 -23.69 -18.83
C LYS A 776 5.22 -22.21 -19.03
N ALA A 777 4.55 -21.51 -19.95
CA ALA A 777 4.84 -20.11 -20.25
C ALA A 777 4.61 -19.22 -19.02
N PHE A 778 3.53 -19.50 -18.26
CA PHE A 778 3.22 -18.82 -17.01
C PHE A 778 4.25 -19.15 -15.92
N MET A 779 4.54 -20.44 -15.69
CA MET A 779 5.46 -20.85 -14.64
C MET A 779 6.89 -20.32 -14.87
N GLU A 780 7.41 -20.37 -16.11
CA GLU A 780 8.77 -19.89 -16.42
C GLU A 780 8.92 -18.38 -16.27
N SER A 781 7.83 -17.61 -16.35
CA SER A 781 7.84 -16.17 -16.18
C SER A 781 8.04 -15.72 -14.72
N GLU A 782 7.85 -16.61 -13.73
CA GLU A 782 7.89 -16.27 -12.32
C GLU A 782 9.03 -16.98 -11.59
N THR A 783 9.81 -16.22 -10.80
CA THR A 783 10.95 -16.79 -10.05
C THR A 783 10.52 -17.90 -9.08
N ARG A 784 9.30 -17.84 -8.52
CA ARG A 784 8.78 -18.86 -7.61
C ARG A 784 8.69 -20.27 -8.22
N PHE A 785 8.67 -20.41 -9.54
CA PHE A 785 8.81 -21.71 -10.21
C PHE A 785 10.20 -21.88 -10.82
N ALA A 786 10.75 -20.84 -11.45
CA ALA A 786 12.04 -20.91 -12.15
C ALA A 786 13.22 -21.28 -11.21
N MET A 787 13.16 -20.93 -9.92
CA MET A 787 14.18 -21.33 -8.96
C MET A 787 14.19 -22.84 -8.68
N LEU A 788 13.04 -23.50 -8.80
CA LEU A 788 12.95 -24.95 -8.63
C LEU A 788 13.64 -25.67 -9.79
N ALA A 789 13.41 -25.22 -11.03
CA ALA A 789 14.06 -25.77 -12.21
C ALA A 789 15.60 -25.72 -12.15
N ARG A 790 16.16 -24.73 -11.45
CA ARG A 790 17.62 -24.60 -11.25
C ARG A 790 18.17 -25.49 -10.15
N SER A 791 17.40 -25.71 -9.08
CA SER A 791 17.87 -26.44 -7.89
C SER A 791 17.52 -27.93 -7.92
N HIS A 792 16.35 -28.28 -8.47
CA HIS A 792 15.79 -29.63 -8.54
C HIS A 792 15.08 -29.84 -9.90
N PRO A 793 15.83 -29.95 -11.02
CA PRO A 793 15.27 -29.97 -12.36
C PRO A 793 14.25 -31.10 -12.61
N GLU A 794 14.50 -32.30 -12.11
CA GLU A 794 13.59 -33.45 -12.25
C GLU A 794 12.25 -33.21 -11.54
N ALA A 795 12.29 -32.65 -10.31
CA ALA A 795 11.09 -32.29 -9.58
C ALA A 795 10.31 -31.18 -10.29
N ALA A 796 11.01 -30.18 -10.83
CA ALA A 796 10.39 -29.10 -11.60
C ALA A 796 9.66 -29.62 -12.84
N GLN A 797 10.26 -30.55 -13.59
CA GLN A 797 9.62 -31.16 -14.76
C GLN A 797 8.37 -31.95 -14.37
N ARG A 798 8.45 -32.78 -13.32
CA ARG A 798 7.30 -33.52 -12.80
C ARG A 798 6.16 -32.60 -12.35
N PHE A 799 6.48 -31.50 -11.66
CA PHE A 799 5.47 -30.53 -11.24
C PHE A 799 4.88 -29.74 -12.39
N LEU A 800 5.67 -29.43 -13.42
CA LEU A 800 5.18 -28.79 -14.63
C LEU A 800 4.13 -29.65 -15.33
N GLU A 801 4.39 -30.96 -15.48
CA GLU A 801 3.44 -31.92 -16.05
C GLU A 801 2.16 -32.02 -15.20
N ALA A 802 2.31 -32.12 -13.88
CA ALA A 802 1.16 -32.14 -12.96
C ALA A 802 0.33 -30.85 -13.02
N ALA A 803 0.99 -29.68 -13.09
CA ALA A 803 0.32 -28.39 -13.20
C ALA A 803 -0.43 -28.24 -14.53
N GLN A 804 0.10 -28.78 -15.63
CA GLN A 804 -0.58 -28.77 -16.93
C GLN A 804 -1.85 -29.64 -16.88
N GLN A 805 -1.73 -30.85 -16.34
CA GLN A 805 -2.88 -31.73 -16.14
C GLN A 805 -3.95 -31.10 -15.24
N GLU A 806 -3.54 -30.43 -14.15
CA GLU A 806 -4.45 -29.72 -13.23
C GLU A 806 -5.19 -28.58 -13.95
N ALA A 807 -4.49 -27.76 -14.73
CA ALA A 807 -5.09 -26.66 -15.49
C ALA A 807 -6.12 -27.17 -16.51
N ASP A 808 -5.77 -28.22 -17.27
CA ASP A 808 -6.63 -28.82 -18.28
C ASP A 808 -7.89 -29.45 -17.65
N GLN A 809 -7.72 -30.20 -16.54
CA GLN A 809 -8.82 -30.82 -15.80
C GLN A 809 -9.76 -29.77 -15.20
N ARG A 810 -9.21 -28.73 -14.56
CA ARG A 810 -10.03 -27.65 -13.96
C ARG A 810 -10.82 -26.90 -15.02
N PHE A 811 -10.20 -26.57 -16.15
CA PHE A 811 -10.91 -25.89 -17.23
C PHE A 811 -12.02 -26.78 -17.81
N LYS A 812 -11.73 -28.05 -18.08
CA LYS A 812 -12.72 -29.01 -18.58
C LYS A 812 -13.91 -29.16 -17.64
N MET A 813 -13.64 -29.27 -16.34
CA MET A 813 -14.69 -29.33 -15.32
C MET A 813 -15.58 -28.08 -15.34
N TYR A 814 -15.03 -26.87 -15.42
CA TYR A 814 -15.85 -25.66 -15.52
C TYR A 814 -16.62 -25.57 -16.83
N GLN A 815 -16.05 -26.06 -17.93
CA GLN A 815 -16.75 -26.17 -19.20
C GLN A 815 -17.95 -27.12 -19.10
N ASP A 816 -17.77 -28.27 -18.45
CA ASP A 816 -18.84 -29.24 -18.20
C ASP A 816 -19.91 -28.64 -17.27
N MET A 817 -19.52 -27.93 -16.22
CA MET A 817 -20.46 -27.17 -15.36
C MET A 817 -21.25 -26.14 -16.14
N ALA A 818 -20.63 -25.42 -17.09
CA ALA A 818 -21.32 -24.43 -17.93
C ALA A 818 -22.26 -25.05 -18.97
N SER A 819 -22.04 -26.32 -19.33
CA SER A 819 -22.74 -27.02 -20.42
C SER A 819 -23.75 -28.06 -19.91
N ALA A 820 -23.77 -28.35 -18.62
CA ALA A 820 -24.66 -29.32 -18.02
C ALA A 820 -26.13 -28.87 -18.17
N GLU A 821 -26.86 -29.49 -19.10
CA GLU A 821 -28.32 -29.41 -19.11
C GLU A 821 -28.87 -30.07 -17.86
N ARG A 822 -29.76 -29.38 -17.13
CA ARG A 822 -30.42 -30.01 -15.99
C ARG A 822 -31.53 -30.92 -16.51
N ASN A 823 -31.32 -32.22 -16.33
CA ASN A 823 -32.40 -33.20 -16.38
C ASN A 823 -33.41 -32.84 -15.25
N PRO A 824 -34.69 -32.53 -15.54
CA PRO A 824 -35.60 -31.95 -14.55
C PRO A 824 -35.96 -32.83 -13.34
N GLU A 825 -35.50 -34.08 -13.27
CA GLU A 825 -35.93 -35.10 -12.29
C GLU A 825 -34.86 -35.49 -11.22
N LYS A 826 -33.89 -34.63 -10.89
CA LYS A 826 -32.97 -34.87 -9.76
C LYS A 826 -32.79 -33.70 -8.80
#